data_AF-A0A928HL19-F1
#
_entry.id   AF-A0A928HL19-F1
#
_cell.length_a   1.000
_cell.length_b   1.000
_cell.length_c   1.000
_cell.angle_alpha   90.00
_cell.angle_beta   90.00
_cell.angle_gamma   90.00
#
_symmetry.space_group_name_H-M   'P 1'
#
loop_
_entity.id
_entity.type
_entity.pdbx_description
1 polymer ?
#
loop_
_entity_poly.entity_id
_entity_poly.type
_entity_poly.pdbx_seq_one_letter_code
_entity_poly.pdbx_strand_id
1 'polypeptide(L)'
;MNHFQYTIFEDHVALTHCKSSVTSAVIPSTLDGLPVTSIEDSAFYFCSNLTSVTIPESVTSIADRAFHGCTSLTSVTLPKSLRNIGNSAFYGCTSLTSVTLPKSLRSIGNSAFYGCTSLTSVTLPESVQSIGNLTFYGCASLTSVTIPESVQSIGGSAFRGCTSLTSVTIPESVQSIGESAFRGCTSLTSVTIPESVQSIGGSAFYGCTSLTSVMIPESVQSIGESAFRGCTRLTSVTLPESVQSIGNLTFYGCANLTSVMIPESVQSIGESAFRDCTSLTSVTIPESVQSIGGSAFYGCASLTSVTIPESVQSIGESAFYGCASLTSVTIPESVRSIGDSAFFGCRHLKSVILPKKLERIGSSAFHYCSKLAAITLPENLTQLGELAFFKCTILETVTLPKNLTTYGSGAFAECKKLHEIRVSAKNRHFQSIDGVLFSADGRTLIQFPKGHAITQYEISPRVTSIAERAFYGCTQLKSVTIPTSVTHIENEAFCRCRQFTSIKIPASVTYIGDYAFLNCRHLAYAEIPAGVLHIGKRAFYGHYRPLICGRRGSEAERYAKEEQHNFHEEAEVVLSRKELAKELEKLGFEHEITDDSAAIVKYTGSASVIELPAGVTEIREEAFINCSRLNFITLPKSLKRIGEAAFCRCVSLTSIVIPDGVEQIEDFTFSECLSLTNVTFPPKLKSIGERAFRECVWLKSVTLPDSVTSIGALAFRGCESLAELTLLNSLTELGAHAFANCANLTTVTLPDGITKIGSGPFAECKGLTEILLTKENPHFQSIDGILFTADGKTLIQFPAGNPAPHYALPSNVTHIGDSAFIGSQTLRSIWFPDTVTSIGKSAFSGCTALEAVTLPASINKIQWNAFANCTKLTSATFLSPAVRLGEEIFCGCGSLTISGRPNSSAERYAKENRHAFHALRGSDLEHETLKTRLKELGFQYEVAENTVTIVKYTGNAAAVELPNGVTDIGEEAFSWQLGLAAVTFSESLRKIGEYAFWGCSGLTSISIPEGTASIGACAFLACSSLVSVQLPESVTQIGEFAFQNCGDLTIFGKSGSTAEKYAAENGLRFQGSTRPSSPQEAG
;
A
#
# COMPACT_ATOMS: atom_id res chain seq x y z
N MET A 1 -21.10 -37.59 75.28
CA MET A 1 -19.72 -37.84 75.75
C MET A 1 -18.91 -38.76 74.82
N ASN A 2 -19.51 -39.64 74.00
CA ASN A 2 -18.78 -40.63 73.16
C ASN A 2 -18.07 -40.11 71.89
N HIS A 3 -17.88 -38.80 71.73
CA HIS A 3 -17.32 -38.22 70.50
C HIS A 3 -15.92 -37.64 70.65
N PHE A 4 -15.45 -37.47 71.89
CA PHE A 4 -14.23 -36.76 72.23
C PHE A 4 -13.21 -37.70 72.91
N GLN A 5 -11.94 -37.57 72.57
CA GLN A 5 -10.81 -38.09 73.35
C GLN A 5 -10.05 -36.90 73.94
N TYR A 6 -9.52 -37.08 75.14
CA TYR A 6 -8.90 -36.02 75.91
C TYR A 6 -7.80 -36.55 76.83
N THR A 7 -6.92 -35.66 77.27
CA THR A 7 -5.85 -35.93 78.23
C THR A 7 -6.14 -35.17 79.52
N ILE A 8 -6.04 -35.85 80.66
CA ILE A 8 -6.23 -35.28 82.00
C ILE A 8 -4.87 -34.85 82.56
N PHE A 9 -4.80 -33.61 83.04
CA PHE A 9 -3.69 -33.05 83.81
C PHE A 9 -4.11 -32.87 85.27
N GLU A 10 -3.17 -32.48 86.15
CA GLU A 10 -3.44 -32.35 87.59
C GLU A 10 -4.61 -31.39 87.91
N ASP A 11 -4.79 -30.32 87.13
CA ASP A 11 -5.78 -29.26 87.37
C ASP A 11 -6.72 -28.97 86.18
N HIS A 12 -6.57 -29.64 85.03
CA HIS A 12 -7.38 -29.37 83.82
C HIS A 12 -7.43 -30.54 82.82
N VAL A 13 -8.24 -30.38 81.76
CA VAL A 13 -8.37 -31.33 80.64
C VAL A 13 -8.08 -30.65 79.30
N ALA A 14 -7.33 -31.35 78.43
CA ALA A 14 -7.05 -30.94 77.05
C ALA A 14 -7.75 -31.87 76.05
N LEU A 15 -8.49 -31.30 75.10
CA LEU A 15 -9.21 -32.07 74.08
C LEU A 15 -8.27 -32.45 72.93
N THR A 16 -8.02 -33.74 72.74
CA THR A 16 -7.01 -34.24 71.78
C THR A 16 -7.59 -34.81 70.49
N HIS A 17 -8.84 -35.26 70.48
CA HIS A 17 -9.46 -35.79 69.27
C HIS A 17 -11.00 -35.72 69.30
N CYS A 18 -11.61 -35.53 68.14
CA CYS A 18 -13.04 -35.62 67.88
C CYS A 18 -13.29 -36.56 66.70
N LYS A 19 -14.35 -37.38 66.79
CA LYS A 19 -14.73 -38.27 65.67
C LYS A 19 -15.13 -37.47 64.43
N SER A 20 -14.55 -37.80 63.27
CA SER A 20 -14.81 -37.13 61.99
C SER A 20 -16.27 -37.21 61.49
N SER A 21 -17.07 -38.15 62.01
CA SER A 21 -18.49 -38.29 61.69
C SER A 21 -19.41 -37.26 62.39
N VAL A 22 -18.88 -36.43 63.28
CA VAL A 22 -19.67 -35.44 64.03
C VAL A 22 -20.15 -34.33 63.10
N THR A 23 -21.46 -34.04 63.16
CA THR A 23 -22.10 -32.98 62.36
C THR A 23 -22.29 -31.67 63.13
N SER A 24 -22.33 -31.70 64.46
CA SER A 24 -22.32 -30.53 65.35
C SER A 24 -21.67 -30.91 66.68
N ALA A 25 -20.89 -30.00 67.28
CA ALA A 25 -20.15 -30.25 68.51
C ALA A 25 -20.41 -29.18 69.57
N VAL A 26 -20.79 -29.60 70.77
CA VAL A 26 -20.79 -28.75 71.97
C VAL A 26 -19.72 -29.33 72.91
N ILE A 27 -18.61 -28.61 73.06
CA ILE A 27 -17.52 -29.05 73.95
C ILE A 27 -17.95 -28.73 75.39
N PRO A 28 -17.95 -29.71 76.31
CA PRO A 28 -18.36 -29.48 77.70
C PRO A 28 -17.32 -28.60 78.43
N SER A 29 -17.77 -27.76 79.35
CA SER A 29 -16.88 -26.92 80.17
C SER A 29 -16.04 -27.72 81.17
N THR A 30 -16.47 -28.94 81.51
CA THR A 30 -15.74 -29.87 82.37
C THR A 30 -15.79 -31.30 81.83
N LEU A 31 -14.68 -32.04 81.97
CA LEU A 31 -14.57 -33.48 81.76
C LEU A 31 -13.93 -34.09 83.01
N ASP A 32 -14.51 -35.17 83.54
CA ASP A 32 -14.08 -35.81 84.80
C ASP A 32 -13.94 -34.85 86.00
N GLY A 33 -14.84 -33.85 86.08
CA GLY A 33 -14.85 -32.85 87.16
C GLY A 33 -13.80 -31.75 87.03
N LEU A 34 -12.94 -31.82 86.02
CA LEU A 34 -11.89 -30.84 85.73
C LEU A 34 -12.26 -29.94 84.54
N PRO A 35 -11.85 -28.66 84.53
CA PRO A 35 -12.17 -27.74 83.44
C PRO A 35 -11.46 -28.11 82.13
N VAL A 36 -12.16 -28.00 81.00
CA VAL A 36 -11.56 -28.16 79.67
C VAL A 36 -10.90 -26.84 79.26
N THR A 37 -9.58 -26.80 79.16
CA THR A 37 -8.82 -25.54 79.00
C THR A 37 -8.15 -25.36 77.63
N SER A 38 -7.99 -26.43 76.84
CA SER A 38 -7.40 -26.36 75.50
C SER A 38 -8.03 -27.33 74.50
N ILE A 39 -7.94 -26.96 73.22
CA ILE A 39 -8.17 -27.84 72.06
C ILE A 39 -6.80 -28.06 71.41
N GLU A 40 -6.30 -29.28 71.47
CA GLU A 40 -4.93 -29.64 71.06
C GLU A 40 -4.77 -29.76 69.54
N ASP A 41 -3.52 -29.96 69.12
CA ASP A 41 -3.19 -30.04 67.69
C ASP A 41 -4.03 -31.11 66.99
N SER A 42 -4.60 -30.73 65.85
CA SER A 42 -5.38 -31.64 65.00
C SER A 42 -6.63 -32.26 65.66
N ALA A 43 -7.16 -31.71 66.76
CA ALA A 43 -8.28 -32.31 67.50
C ALA A 43 -9.56 -32.56 66.66
N PHE A 44 -9.89 -31.69 65.70
CA PHE A 44 -10.99 -31.83 64.74
C PHE A 44 -10.49 -31.94 63.29
N TYR A 45 -9.27 -32.40 63.08
CA TYR A 45 -8.65 -32.51 61.75
C TYR A 45 -9.53 -33.29 60.77
N PHE A 46 -9.86 -32.68 59.63
CA PHE A 46 -10.77 -33.18 58.60
C PHE A 46 -12.14 -33.67 59.12
N CYS A 47 -12.72 -33.01 60.13
CA CYS A 47 -14.13 -33.20 60.46
C CYS A 47 -15.03 -32.51 59.40
N SER A 48 -15.01 -33.01 58.15
CA SER A 48 -15.65 -32.37 56.98
C SER A 48 -17.17 -32.27 57.07
N ASN A 49 -17.82 -33.06 57.93
CA ASN A 49 -19.27 -33.01 58.17
C ASN A 49 -19.67 -32.01 59.28
N LEU A 50 -18.70 -31.47 60.04
CA LEU A 50 -18.96 -30.57 61.16
C LEU A 50 -19.50 -29.24 60.63
N THR A 51 -20.73 -28.89 61.01
CA THR A 51 -21.41 -27.66 60.59
C THR A 51 -21.34 -26.55 61.64
N SER A 52 -21.27 -26.88 62.93
CA SER A 52 -21.16 -25.92 64.02
C SER A 52 -20.37 -26.47 65.20
N VAL A 53 -19.62 -25.60 65.88
CA VAL A 53 -18.94 -25.92 67.14
C VAL A 53 -19.11 -24.80 68.17
N THR A 54 -19.52 -25.18 69.38
CA THR A 54 -19.57 -24.30 70.56
C THR A 54 -18.44 -24.67 71.51
N ILE A 55 -17.54 -23.71 71.74
CA ILE A 55 -16.37 -23.87 72.60
C ILE A 55 -16.66 -23.17 73.96
N PRO A 56 -16.49 -23.84 75.11
CA PRO A 56 -16.88 -23.31 76.41
C PRO A 56 -15.89 -22.25 76.92
N GLU A 57 -16.36 -21.38 77.82
CA GLU A 57 -15.58 -20.28 78.42
C GLU A 57 -14.36 -20.74 79.24
N SER A 58 -14.22 -22.02 79.56
CA SER A 58 -13.03 -22.57 80.21
C SER A 58 -11.84 -22.70 79.25
N VAL A 59 -12.07 -22.74 77.93
CA VAL A 59 -11.02 -22.94 76.93
C VAL A 59 -10.25 -21.64 76.67
N THR A 60 -8.94 -21.69 76.89
CA THR A 60 -8.03 -20.54 76.73
C THR A 60 -7.11 -20.65 75.52
N SER A 61 -7.02 -21.81 74.86
CA SER A 61 -6.15 -22.02 73.70
C SER A 61 -6.75 -22.97 72.67
N ILE A 62 -6.63 -22.62 71.39
CA ILE A 62 -6.86 -23.50 70.23
C ILE A 62 -5.50 -23.70 69.56
N ALA A 63 -4.99 -24.93 69.53
CA ALA A 63 -3.67 -25.26 69.00
C ALA A 63 -3.65 -25.36 67.46
N ASP A 64 -2.48 -25.70 66.92
CA ASP A 64 -2.23 -25.83 65.49
C ASP A 64 -3.20 -26.85 64.85
N ARG A 65 -3.66 -26.59 63.62
CA ARG A 65 -4.53 -27.49 62.82
C ARG A 65 -5.82 -27.97 63.51
N ALA A 66 -6.23 -27.38 64.63
CA ALA A 66 -7.31 -27.88 65.47
C ALA A 66 -8.63 -28.14 64.72
N PHE A 67 -9.02 -27.31 63.76
CA PHE A 67 -10.20 -27.43 62.89
C PHE A 67 -9.83 -27.46 61.39
N HIS A 68 -8.61 -27.87 61.07
CA HIS A 68 -8.13 -27.92 59.68
C HIS A 68 -9.02 -28.84 58.83
N GLY A 69 -9.46 -28.37 57.67
CA GLY A 69 -10.24 -29.16 56.73
C GLY A 69 -11.69 -29.41 57.17
N CYS A 70 -12.21 -28.69 58.17
CA CYS A 70 -13.63 -28.69 58.52
C CYS A 70 -14.45 -27.90 57.49
N THR A 71 -14.55 -28.44 56.26
CA THR A 71 -15.09 -27.74 55.08
C THR A 71 -16.56 -27.34 55.19
N SER A 72 -17.37 -28.06 55.97
CA SER A 72 -18.80 -27.75 56.19
C SER A 72 -19.06 -26.82 57.37
N LEU A 73 -18.03 -26.39 58.11
CA LEU A 73 -18.19 -25.57 59.31
C LEU A 73 -18.69 -24.18 58.91
N THR A 74 -19.94 -23.85 59.26
CA THR A 74 -20.56 -22.56 58.92
C THR A 74 -20.42 -21.53 60.03
N SER A 75 -20.33 -21.98 61.29
CA SER A 75 -20.22 -21.12 62.47
C SER A 75 -19.38 -21.74 63.59
N VAL A 76 -18.59 -20.90 64.26
CA VAL A 76 -17.86 -21.25 65.48
C VAL A 76 -18.10 -20.18 66.54
N THR A 77 -18.50 -20.61 67.74
CA THR A 77 -18.59 -19.71 68.89
C THR A 77 -17.31 -19.82 69.71
N LEU A 78 -16.46 -18.79 69.63
CA LEU A 78 -15.21 -18.69 70.39
C LEU A 78 -15.47 -18.12 71.80
N PRO A 79 -14.81 -18.63 72.85
CA PRO A 79 -15.02 -18.16 74.22
C PRO A 79 -14.34 -16.82 74.46
N LYS A 80 -14.89 -16.01 75.37
CA LYS A 80 -14.34 -14.69 75.73
C LYS A 80 -13.01 -14.77 76.49
N SER A 81 -12.64 -15.96 76.96
CA SER A 81 -11.36 -16.24 77.64
C SER A 81 -10.24 -16.69 76.71
N LEU A 82 -10.51 -16.89 75.41
CA LEU A 82 -9.54 -17.43 74.45
C LEU A 82 -8.34 -16.49 74.28
N ARG A 83 -7.14 -17.02 74.46
CA ARG A 83 -5.88 -16.27 74.37
C ARG A 83 -5.12 -16.51 73.08
N ASN A 84 -5.15 -17.74 72.54
CA ASN A 84 -4.35 -18.09 71.37
C ASN A 84 -5.15 -18.91 70.34
N ILE A 85 -4.95 -18.61 69.05
CA ILE A 85 -5.32 -19.46 67.91
C ILE A 85 -4.02 -19.88 67.21
N GLY A 86 -3.79 -21.19 67.10
CA GLY A 86 -2.58 -21.78 66.50
C GLY A 86 -2.52 -21.68 64.98
N ASN A 87 -1.40 -22.13 64.42
CA ASN A 87 -1.16 -22.14 62.98
C ASN A 87 -2.14 -23.08 62.27
N SER A 88 -2.68 -22.64 61.14
CA SER A 88 -3.63 -23.41 60.33
C SER A 88 -4.87 -23.91 61.10
N ALA A 89 -5.22 -23.29 62.23
CA ALA A 89 -6.28 -23.78 63.12
C ALA A 89 -7.64 -23.94 62.41
N PHE A 90 -8.03 -23.03 61.53
CA PHE A 90 -9.26 -23.08 60.71
C PHE A 90 -8.95 -23.15 59.21
N TYR A 91 -7.78 -23.68 58.84
CA TYR A 91 -7.37 -23.81 57.45
C TYR A 91 -8.40 -24.65 56.67
N GLY A 92 -8.86 -24.16 55.52
CA GLY A 92 -9.80 -24.87 54.65
C GLY A 92 -11.21 -24.99 55.21
N CYS A 93 -11.60 -24.20 56.21
CA CYS A 93 -13.00 -24.06 56.64
C CYS A 93 -13.80 -23.25 55.60
N THR A 94 -14.03 -23.85 54.42
CA THR A 94 -14.57 -23.18 53.23
C THR A 94 -15.98 -22.62 53.40
N SER A 95 -16.79 -23.22 54.28
CA SER A 95 -18.18 -22.78 54.54
C SER A 95 -18.31 -21.76 55.67
N LEU A 96 -17.21 -21.40 56.35
CA LEU A 96 -17.27 -20.49 57.51
C LEU A 96 -17.60 -19.08 57.04
N THR A 97 -18.75 -18.55 57.45
CA THR A 97 -19.26 -17.26 56.94
C THR A 97 -18.87 -16.07 57.80
N SER A 98 -18.68 -16.28 59.10
CA SER A 98 -18.28 -15.27 60.08
C SER A 98 -17.54 -15.92 61.26
N VAL A 99 -16.62 -15.16 61.86
CA VAL A 99 -15.95 -15.52 63.12
C VAL A 99 -15.75 -14.25 63.95
N THR A 100 -16.26 -14.27 65.18
CA THR A 100 -16.04 -13.16 66.12
C THR A 100 -14.84 -13.49 67.00
N LEU A 101 -13.72 -12.81 66.77
CA LEU A 101 -12.51 -13.00 67.55
C LEU A 101 -12.64 -12.29 68.91
N PRO A 102 -12.37 -12.96 70.05
CA PRO A 102 -12.57 -12.39 71.37
C PRO A 102 -11.49 -11.37 71.74
N LYS A 103 -11.85 -10.35 72.53
CA LYS A 103 -10.95 -9.25 72.97
C LYS A 103 -9.73 -9.70 73.79
N SER A 104 -9.75 -10.92 74.32
CA SER A 104 -8.65 -11.53 75.09
C SER A 104 -7.56 -12.14 74.20
N LEU A 105 -7.79 -12.24 72.89
CA LEU A 105 -6.95 -12.98 71.95
C LEU A 105 -5.61 -12.26 71.71
N ARG A 106 -4.51 -12.87 72.12
CA ARG A 106 -3.15 -12.32 72.04
C ARG A 106 -2.45 -12.65 70.72
N SER A 107 -2.73 -13.81 70.12
CA SER A 107 -2.06 -14.26 68.90
C SER A 107 -2.98 -15.04 67.96
N ILE A 108 -2.77 -14.82 66.66
CA ILE A 108 -3.36 -15.61 65.57
C ILE A 108 -2.20 -16.20 64.78
N GLY A 109 -2.15 -17.54 64.69
CA GLY A 109 -1.09 -18.26 63.98
C GLY A 109 -1.10 -18.02 62.47
N ASN A 110 0.01 -18.38 61.84
CA ASN A 110 0.14 -18.36 60.39
C ASN A 110 -0.91 -19.28 59.74
N SER A 111 -1.45 -18.87 58.59
CA SER A 111 -2.47 -19.62 57.85
C SER A 111 -3.75 -19.96 58.64
N ALA A 112 -4.01 -19.32 59.79
CA ALA A 112 -5.10 -19.71 60.69
C ALA A 112 -6.48 -19.76 60.02
N PHE A 113 -6.78 -18.88 59.06
CA PHE A 113 -8.03 -18.83 58.30
C PHE A 113 -7.80 -19.00 56.79
N TYR A 114 -6.68 -19.62 56.39
CA TYR A 114 -6.37 -19.88 54.99
C TYR A 114 -7.52 -20.63 54.31
N GLY A 115 -7.98 -20.17 53.16
CA GLY A 115 -8.98 -20.85 52.35
C GLY A 115 -10.39 -20.83 52.96
N CYS A 116 -10.68 -19.97 53.94
CA CYS A 116 -12.05 -19.72 54.41
C CYS A 116 -12.82 -18.91 53.35
N THR A 117 -13.17 -19.55 52.23
CA THR A 117 -13.69 -18.91 51.02
C THR A 117 -15.02 -18.19 51.20
N SER A 118 -15.86 -18.64 52.15
CA SER A 118 -17.16 -18.02 52.46
C SER A 118 -17.10 -16.93 53.54
N LEU A 119 -15.93 -16.67 54.12
CA LEU A 119 -15.80 -15.70 55.21
C LEU A 119 -16.01 -14.29 54.66
N THR A 120 -17.06 -13.62 55.14
CA THR A 120 -17.51 -12.32 54.59
C THR A 120 -16.93 -11.12 55.31
N SER A 121 -16.67 -11.24 56.62
CA SER A 121 -16.07 -10.20 57.46
C SER A 121 -15.28 -10.83 58.60
N VAL A 122 -14.23 -10.13 59.04
CA VAL A 122 -13.48 -10.44 60.26
C VAL A 122 -13.13 -9.13 60.95
N THR A 123 -13.36 -9.07 62.26
CA THR A 123 -12.89 -7.98 63.12
C THR A 123 -11.77 -8.52 63.98
N LEU A 124 -10.56 -7.99 63.82
CA LEU A 124 -9.41 -8.35 64.64
C LEU A 124 -9.48 -7.58 65.98
N PRO A 125 -9.22 -8.23 67.14
CA PRO A 125 -9.28 -7.56 68.43
C PRO A 125 -8.03 -6.70 68.71
N GLU A 126 -8.19 -5.62 69.48
CA GLU A 126 -7.16 -4.63 69.89
C GLU A 126 -5.93 -5.22 70.63
N SER A 127 -5.96 -6.51 70.95
CA SER A 127 -4.83 -7.21 71.58
C SER A 127 -3.88 -7.86 70.57
N VAL A 128 -4.24 -7.93 69.28
CA VAL A 128 -3.44 -8.57 68.23
C VAL A 128 -2.30 -7.65 67.79
N GLN A 129 -1.06 -8.11 67.94
CA GLN A 129 0.15 -7.34 67.63
C GLN A 129 0.61 -7.48 66.17
N SER A 130 0.22 -8.54 65.46
CA SER A 130 0.65 -8.82 64.09
C SER A 130 -0.34 -9.71 63.36
N ILE A 131 -0.46 -9.52 62.05
CA ILE A 131 -1.16 -10.47 61.18
C ILE A 131 -0.12 -11.40 60.57
N GLY A 132 -0.23 -12.71 60.87
CA GLY A 132 0.72 -13.72 60.41
C GLY A 132 0.75 -13.90 58.89
N ASN A 133 1.73 -14.66 58.43
CA ASN A 133 1.82 -15.04 57.03
C ASN A 133 0.60 -15.89 56.65
N LEU A 134 0.04 -15.65 55.46
CA LEU A 134 -1.05 -16.41 54.86
C LEU A 134 -2.36 -16.46 55.69
N THR A 135 -2.51 -15.67 56.76
CA THR A 135 -3.61 -15.81 57.75
C THR A 135 -5.00 -15.82 57.12
N PHE A 136 -5.29 -14.96 56.15
CA PHE A 136 -6.58 -14.86 55.42
C PHE A 136 -6.42 -15.14 53.91
N TYR A 137 -5.36 -15.87 53.52
CA TYR A 137 -5.14 -16.21 52.12
C TYR A 137 -6.38 -16.92 51.54
N GLY A 138 -6.85 -16.48 50.38
CA GLY A 138 -7.96 -17.12 49.66
C GLY A 138 -9.32 -16.97 50.32
N CYS A 139 -9.49 -16.05 51.30
CA CYS A 139 -10.80 -15.65 51.81
C CYS A 139 -11.56 -14.83 50.76
N ALA A 140 -12.00 -15.48 49.69
CA ALA A 140 -12.51 -14.86 48.47
C ALA A 140 -13.76 -13.99 48.67
N SER A 141 -14.61 -14.31 49.66
CA SER A 141 -15.84 -13.57 49.98
C SER A 141 -15.61 -12.41 50.98
N LEU A 142 -14.39 -12.21 51.46
CA LEU A 142 -14.09 -11.20 52.48
C LEU A 142 -14.23 -9.80 51.88
N THR A 143 -15.22 -9.03 52.33
CA THR A 143 -15.54 -7.71 51.73
C THR A 143 -14.86 -6.55 52.43
N SER A 144 -14.58 -6.70 53.74
CA SER A 144 -13.93 -5.72 54.60
C SER A 144 -13.14 -6.39 55.72
N VAL A 145 -12.07 -5.71 56.15
CA VAL A 145 -11.23 -6.08 57.30
C VAL A 145 -10.93 -4.81 58.06
N THR A 146 -11.20 -4.82 59.37
CA THR A 146 -10.75 -3.77 60.28
C THR A 146 -9.47 -4.25 60.97
N ILE A 147 -8.35 -3.60 60.66
CA ILE A 147 -7.05 -3.85 61.30
C ILE A 147 -6.92 -2.89 62.49
N PRO A 148 -6.74 -3.38 63.73
CA PRO A 148 -6.67 -2.53 64.93
C PRO A 148 -5.31 -1.83 65.07
N GLU A 149 -5.28 -0.72 65.82
CA GLU A 149 -4.11 0.13 66.10
C GLU A 149 -2.99 -0.58 66.89
N SER A 150 -3.23 -1.80 67.35
CA SER A 150 -2.22 -2.65 67.98
C SER A 150 -1.33 -3.38 66.98
N VAL A 151 -1.71 -3.46 65.71
CA VAL A 151 -1.00 -4.27 64.69
C VAL A 151 0.24 -3.54 64.19
N GLN A 152 1.41 -4.13 64.38
CA GLN A 152 2.70 -3.56 63.96
C GLN A 152 3.13 -4.02 62.56
N SER A 153 2.64 -5.16 62.07
CA SER A 153 3.04 -5.71 60.77
C SER A 153 1.96 -6.57 60.13
N ILE A 154 1.90 -6.53 58.79
CA ILE A 154 1.07 -7.39 57.95
C ILE A 154 1.98 -8.41 57.25
N GLY A 155 1.82 -9.69 57.56
CA GLY A 155 2.63 -10.78 57.04
C GLY A 155 2.49 -11.02 55.53
N GLY A 156 3.44 -11.78 54.99
CA GLY A 156 3.47 -12.16 53.58
C GLY A 156 2.21 -12.93 53.17
N SER A 157 1.60 -12.54 52.06
CA SER A 157 0.38 -13.12 51.50
C SER A 157 -0.81 -13.17 52.47
N ALA A 158 -0.85 -12.32 53.51
CA ALA A 158 -1.87 -12.35 54.56
C ALA A 158 -3.30 -12.27 54.02
N PHE A 159 -3.57 -11.48 52.99
CA PHE A 159 -4.87 -11.28 52.34
C PHE A 159 -4.86 -11.64 50.85
N ARG A 160 -3.86 -12.41 50.40
CA ARG A 160 -3.73 -12.77 48.98
C ARG A 160 -4.98 -13.54 48.52
N GLY A 161 -5.58 -13.12 47.42
CA GLY A 161 -6.77 -13.76 46.84
C GLY A 161 -8.08 -13.42 47.55
N CYS A 162 -8.11 -12.41 48.43
CA CYS A 162 -9.36 -11.84 48.94
C CYS A 162 -10.05 -11.01 47.84
N THR A 163 -10.63 -11.69 46.84
CA THR A 163 -11.13 -11.08 45.60
C THR A 163 -12.29 -10.12 45.80
N SER A 164 -13.08 -10.26 46.88
CA SER A 164 -14.21 -9.38 47.20
C SER A 164 -13.84 -8.20 48.09
N LEU A 165 -12.58 -8.09 48.53
CA LEU A 165 -12.15 -7.05 49.46
C LEU A 165 -12.15 -5.71 48.75
N THR A 166 -13.00 -4.78 49.21
CA THR A 166 -13.25 -3.51 48.50
C THR A 166 -12.40 -2.34 49.01
N SER A 167 -12.06 -2.38 50.30
CA SER A 167 -11.24 -1.39 51.00
C SER A 167 -10.47 -2.05 52.16
N VAL A 168 -9.31 -1.48 52.47
CA VAL A 168 -8.52 -1.82 53.65
C VAL A 168 -7.95 -0.53 54.22
N THR A 169 -8.20 -0.27 55.50
CA THR A 169 -7.52 0.79 56.25
C THR A 169 -6.37 0.16 57.01
N ILE A 170 -5.15 0.60 56.70
CA ILE A 170 -3.93 0.18 57.41
C ILE A 170 -3.68 1.21 58.53
N PRO A 171 -3.64 0.81 59.82
CA PRO A 171 -3.50 1.73 60.94
C PRO A 171 -2.08 2.28 61.10
N GLU A 172 -1.96 3.42 61.79
CA GLU A 172 -0.69 4.17 61.99
C GLU A 172 0.37 3.39 62.77
N SER A 173 0.02 2.26 63.38
CA SER A 173 0.97 1.36 64.04
C SER A 173 1.77 0.46 63.08
N VAL A 174 1.33 0.28 61.83
CA VAL A 174 1.92 -0.69 60.90
C VAL A 174 3.23 -0.18 60.29
N GLN A 175 4.33 -0.88 60.54
CA GLN A 175 5.66 -0.51 60.04
C GLN A 175 5.99 -1.10 58.67
N SER A 176 5.36 -2.20 58.27
CA SER A 176 5.69 -2.92 57.03
C SER A 176 4.53 -3.70 56.43
N ILE A 177 4.40 -3.66 55.11
CA ILE A 177 3.47 -4.50 54.33
C ILE A 177 4.27 -5.64 53.68
N GLY A 178 3.96 -6.89 54.05
CA GLY A 178 4.68 -8.07 53.59
C GLY A 178 4.53 -8.40 52.10
N GLU A 179 5.42 -9.26 51.60
CA GLU A 179 5.40 -9.74 50.21
C GLU A 179 4.04 -10.35 49.83
N SER A 180 3.49 -9.95 48.69
CA SER A 180 2.19 -10.42 48.18
C SER A 180 1.00 -10.22 49.13
N ALA A 181 1.10 -9.37 50.16
CA ALA A 181 0.09 -9.23 51.22
C ALA A 181 -1.36 -9.09 50.71
N PHE A 182 -1.59 -8.29 49.67
CA PHE A 182 -2.90 -8.03 49.05
C PHE A 182 -2.97 -8.51 47.58
N ARG A 183 -2.07 -9.42 47.17
CA ARG A 183 -2.02 -9.91 45.79
C ARG A 183 -3.37 -10.50 45.37
N GLY A 184 -3.91 -10.07 44.23
CA GLY A 184 -5.16 -10.58 43.67
C GLY A 184 -6.41 -10.13 44.43
N CYS A 185 -6.33 -9.08 45.27
CA CYS A 185 -7.52 -8.39 45.79
C CYS A 185 -8.16 -7.57 44.66
N THR A 186 -8.83 -8.25 43.73
CA THR A 186 -9.32 -7.68 42.47
C THR A 186 -10.42 -6.63 42.63
N SER A 187 -11.15 -6.62 43.74
CA SER A 187 -12.17 -5.61 44.05
C SER A 187 -11.65 -4.41 44.86
N LEU A 188 -10.36 -4.42 45.27
CA LEU A 188 -9.79 -3.37 46.10
C LEU A 188 -9.73 -2.07 45.28
N THR A 189 -10.48 -1.05 45.69
CA THR A 189 -10.61 0.21 44.94
C THR A 189 -9.63 1.29 45.40
N SER A 190 -9.30 1.28 46.69
CA SER A 190 -8.36 2.21 47.33
C SER A 190 -7.65 1.52 48.50
N VAL A 191 -6.44 1.98 48.78
CA VAL A 191 -5.67 1.62 49.97
C VAL A 191 -5.02 2.88 50.51
N THR A 192 -5.19 3.14 51.80
CA THR A 192 -4.48 4.21 52.50
C THR A 192 -3.30 3.58 53.24
N ILE A 193 -2.08 3.95 52.83
CA ILE A 193 -0.83 3.51 53.47
C ILE A 193 -0.40 4.63 54.44
N PRO A 194 -0.29 4.36 55.75
CA PRO A 194 0.03 5.37 56.76
C PRO A 194 1.54 5.73 56.80
N GLU A 195 1.87 6.90 57.35
CA GLU A 195 3.23 7.47 57.45
C GLU A 195 4.20 6.65 58.34
N SER A 196 3.71 5.61 59.00
CA SER A 196 4.56 4.68 59.74
C SER A 196 5.16 3.55 58.88
N VAL A 197 4.63 3.31 57.68
CA VAL A 197 5.09 2.23 56.80
C VAL A 197 6.45 2.57 56.20
N GLN A 198 7.46 1.74 56.47
CA GLN A 198 8.82 1.92 55.97
C GLN A 198 9.09 1.14 54.68
N SER A 199 8.35 0.07 54.41
CA SER A 199 8.58 -0.82 53.26
C SER A 199 7.32 -1.47 52.72
N ILE A 200 7.19 -1.52 51.40
CA ILE A 200 6.17 -2.29 50.67
C ILE A 200 6.84 -3.49 50.00
N GLY A 201 6.46 -4.70 50.41
CA GLY A 201 7.04 -5.95 49.90
C GLY A 201 6.76 -6.22 48.42
N GLY A 202 7.57 -7.10 47.82
CA GLY A 202 7.39 -7.51 46.43
C GLY A 202 5.99 -8.06 46.15
N SER A 203 5.42 -7.72 44.99
CA SER A 203 4.07 -8.13 44.59
C SER A 203 2.93 -7.78 45.58
N ALA A 204 3.14 -6.88 46.55
CA ALA A 204 2.18 -6.61 47.63
C ALA A 204 0.74 -6.33 47.14
N PHE A 205 0.59 -5.57 46.05
CA PHE A 205 -0.69 -5.23 45.41
C PHE A 205 -0.81 -5.78 43.99
N TYR A 206 -0.04 -6.82 43.65
CA TYR A 206 -0.08 -7.45 42.33
C TYR A 206 -1.51 -7.87 41.97
N GLY A 207 -2.00 -7.45 40.80
CA GLY A 207 -3.31 -7.85 40.29
C GLY A 207 -4.50 -7.25 41.06
N CYS A 208 -4.30 -6.18 41.83
CA CYS A 208 -5.38 -5.34 42.35
C CYS A 208 -6.00 -4.52 41.21
N THR A 209 -6.75 -5.18 40.32
CA THR A 209 -7.24 -4.63 39.06
C THR A 209 -8.25 -3.50 39.22
N SER A 210 -8.93 -3.39 40.38
CA SER A 210 -9.86 -2.29 40.67
C SER A 210 -9.23 -1.07 41.31
N LEU A 211 -7.95 -1.12 41.66
CA LEU A 211 -7.26 -0.07 42.41
C LEU A 211 -7.10 1.16 41.51
N THR A 212 -7.70 2.29 41.90
CA THR A 212 -7.71 3.50 41.07
C THR A 212 -6.62 4.50 41.44
N SER A 213 -6.24 4.56 42.72
CA SER A 213 -5.20 5.43 43.25
C SER A 213 -4.50 4.77 44.44
N VAL A 214 -3.23 5.10 44.62
CA VAL A 214 -2.41 4.73 45.78
C VAL A 214 -1.57 5.94 46.16
N MET A 215 -1.65 6.32 47.43
CA MET A 215 -0.75 7.31 48.01
C MET A 215 0.33 6.55 48.79
N ILE A 216 1.58 6.69 48.36
CA ILE A 216 2.74 6.09 49.04
C ILE A 216 3.36 7.19 49.92
N PRO A 217 3.40 7.02 51.26
CA PRO A 217 3.87 8.05 52.19
C PRO A 217 5.38 8.25 52.15
N GLU A 218 5.86 9.40 52.63
CA GLU A 218 7.28 9.80 52.60
C GLU A 218 8.19 8.88 53.41
N SER A 219 7.62 8.13 54.36
CA SER A 219 8.32 7.13 55.15
C SER A 219 8.79 5.89 54.37
N VAL A 220 8.24 5.62 53.18
CA VAL A 220 8.51 4.38 52.43
C VAL A 220 9.86 4.43 51.71
N GLN A 221 10.84 3.70 52.25
CA GLN A 221 12.20 3.66 51.70
C GLN A 221 12.37 2.70 50.52
N SER A 222 11.49 1.68 50.41
CA SER A 222 11.59 0.66 49.36
C SER A 222 10.24 0.14 48.90
N ILE A 223 10.07 0.05 47.58
CA ILE A 223 8.95 -0.60 46.89
C ILE A 223 9.50 -1.86 46.21
N GLY A 224 9.03 -3.03 46.63
CA GLY A 224 9.49 -4.31 46.11
C GLY A 224 9.11 -4.57 44.65
N GLU A 225 9.83 -5.49 44.02
CA GLU A 225 9.58 -5.94 42.64
C GLU A 225 8.10 -6.31 42.41
N SER A 226 7.54 -5.90 41.26
CA SER A 226 6.14 -6.17 40.89
C SER A 226 5.06 -5.67 41.87
N ALA A 227 5.37 -4.77 42.81
CA ALA A 227 4.44 -4.36 43.88
C ALA A 227 3.05 -3.95 43.38
N PHE A 228 2.95 -3.25 42.25
CA PHE A 228 1.70 -2.78 41.65
C PHE A 228 1.43 -3.39 40.25
N ARG A 229 2.10 -4.50 39.92
CA ARG A 229 1.94 -5.15 38.61
C ARG A 229 0.48 -5.56 38.37
N GLY A 230 -0.09 -5.15 37.24
CA GLY A 230 -1.45 -5.49 36.84
C GLY A 230 -2.55 -4.69 37.56
N CYS A 231 -2.22 -3.58 38.21
CA CYS A 231 -3.20 -2.61 38.70
C CYS A 231 -3.81 -1.82 37.54
N THR A 232 -4.63 -2.49 36.72
CA THR A 232 -5.07 -1.99 35.41
C THR A 232 -5.90 -0.72 35.45
N ARG A 233 -6.59 -0.41 36.57
CA ARG A 233 -7.38 0.82 36.76
C ARG A 233 -6.63 1.96 37.46
N LEU A 234 -5.37 1.77 37.81
CA LEU A 234 -4.55 2.77 38.49
C LEU A 234 -4.29 3.93 37.55
N THR A 235 -4.74 5.13 37.88
CA THR A 235 -4.67 6.30 37.00
C THR A 235 -3.48 7.21 37.30
N SER A 236 -3.04 7.23 38.56
CA SER A 236 -1.93 8.03 39.08
C SER A 236 -1.25 7.33 40.25
N VAL A 237 0.05 7.57 40.40
CA VAL A 237 0.87 7.15 41.53
C VAL A 237 1.83 8.29 41.85
N THR A 238 1.88 8.68 43.12
CA THR A 238 2.92 9.57 43.65
C THR A 238 3.94 8.71 44.38
N LEU A 239 5.20 8.78 43.94
CA LEU A 239 6.34 8.13 44.60
C LEU A 239 7.00 9.15 45.54
N PRO A 240 7.36 8.78 46.78
CA PRO A 240 7.99 9.68 47.74
C PRO A 240 9.49 9.89 47.47
N GLU A 241 10.04 11.00 47.97
CA GLU A 241 11.47 11.39 47.82
C GLU A 241 12.45 10.48 48.59
N SER A 242 11.93 9.54 49.38
CA SER A 242 12.75 8.53 50.07
C SER A 242 13.07 7.31 49.18
N VAL A 243 12.35 7.10 48.07
CA VAL A 243 12.54 5.93 47.19
C VAL A 243 13.80 6.08 46.34
N GLN A 244 14.75 5.14 46.50
CA GLN A 244 16.03 5.17 45.78
C GLN A 244 16.00 4.49 44.41
N SER A 245 15.01 3.64 44.14
CA SER A 245 14.94 2.87 42.89
C SER A 245 13.52 2.41 42.60
N ILE A 246 13.14 2.35 41.32
CA ILE A 246 11.91 1.68 40.88
C ILE A 246 12.29 0.25 40.46
N GLY A 247 11.85 -0.74 41.24
CA GLY A 247 12.19 -2.14 41.01
C GLY A 247 11.62 -2.70 39.69
N ASN A 248 12.11 -3.89 39.29
CA ASN A 248 11.63 -4.59 38.11
C ASN A 248 10.10 -4.75 38.16
N LEU A 249 9.44 -4.64 37.00
CA LEU A 249 8.02 -4.92 36.81
C LEU A 249 7.05 -4.11 37.71
N THR A 250 7.52 -3.10 38.46
CA THR A 250 6.75 -2.46 39.57
C THR A 250 5.36 -2.01 39.16
N PHE A 251 5.23 -1.36 37.99
CA PHE A 251 3.97 -0.87 37.42
C PHE A 251 3.61 -1.59 36.10
N TYR A 252 4.19 -2.76 35.82
CA TYR A 252 3.88 -3.54 34.62
C TYR A 252 2.36 -3.70 34.46
N GLY A 253 1.81 -3.37 33.30
CA GLY A 253 0.40 -3.55 32.97
C GLY A 253 -0.56 -2.60 33.69
N CYS A 254 -0.07 -1.51 34.30
CA CYS A 254 -0.92 -0.42 34.79
C CYS A 254 -1.46 0.41 33.60
N ALA A 255 -2.36 -0.20 32.83
CA ALA A 255 -2.77 0.30 31.51
C ALA A 255 -3.46 1.68 31.54
N ASN A 256 -4.12 2.07 32.63
CA ASN A 256 -4.77 3.37 32.78
C ASN A 256 -3.87 4.44 33.44
N LEU A 257 -2.61 4.12 33.74
CA LEU A 257 -1.69 5.07 34.36
C LEU A 257 -1.37 6.17 33.36
N THR A 258 -1.77 7.41 33.66
CA THR A 258 -1.70 8.54 32.71
C THR A 258 -0.43 9.38 32.86
N SER A 259 0.08 9.48 34.08
CA SER A 259 1.30 10.19 34.45
C SER A 259 1.95 9.53 35.66
N VAL A 260 3.27 9.65 35.74
CA VAL A 260 4.08 9.23 36.89
C VAL A 260 5.13 10.29 37.12
N MET A 261 5.21 10.78 38.35
CA MET A 261 6.29 11.65 38.80
C MET A 261 7.34 10.77 39.48
N ILE A 262 8.52 10.70 38.87
CA ILE A 262 9.66 9.96 39.42
C ILE A 262 10.48 10.96 40.27
N PRO A 263 10.69 10.72 41.57
CA PRO A 263 11.35 11.65 42.48
C PRO A 263 12.86 11.72 42.24
N GLU A 264 13.49 12.85 42.61
CA GLU A 264 14.93 13.14 42.39
C GLU A 264 15.86 12.23 43.19
N SER A 265 15.33 11.42 44.10
CA SER A 265 16.06 10.38 44.81
C SER A 265 16.29 9.10 43.98
N VAL A 266 15.55 8.90 42.89
CA VAL A 266 15.58 7.64 42.14
C VAL A 266 16.83 7.53 41.29
N GLN A 267 17.65 6.52 41.54
CA GLN A 267 18.92 6.31 40.83
C GLN A 267 18.79 5.38 39.62
N SER A 268 17.76 4.53 39.58
CA SER A 268 17.54 3.56 38.49
C SER A 268 16.07 3.20 38.28
N ILE A 269 15.73 2.93 37.01
CA ILE A 269 14.44 2.38 36.59
C ILE A 269 14.66 0.94 36.13
N GLY A 270 14.07 -0.02 36.86
CA GLY A 270 14.23 -1.45 36.62
C GLY A 270 13.63 -1.97 35.32
N GLU A 271 13.94 -3.22 35.00
CA GLU A 271 13.47 -3.90 33.80
C GLU A 271 11.93 -3.98 33.78
N SER A 272 11.32 -3.61 32.64
CA SER A 272 9.87 -3.63 32.43
C SER A 272 9.05 -2.86 33.48
N ALA A 273 9.64 -1.88 34.18
CA ALA A 273 9.00 -1.19 35.31
C ALA A 273 7.64 -0.54 34.95
N PHE A 274 7.51 0.04 33.76
CA PHE A 274 6.29 0.69 33.23
C PHE A 274 5.81 0.01 31.94
N ARG A 275 6.18 -1.25 31.72
CA ARG A 275 5.77 -1.99 30.51
C ARG A 275 4.25 -2.09 30.43
N ASP A 276 3.69 -1.88 29.25
CA ASP A 276 2.25 -1.90 28.93
C ASP A 276 1.42 -0.88 29.74
N CYS A 277 2.03 0.21 30.21
CA CYS A 277 1.34 1.42 30.68
C CYS A 277 0.79 2.22 29.48
N THR A 278 -0.18 1.64 28.78
CA THR A 278 -0.63 2.12 27.46
C THR A 278 -1.23 3.53 27.45
N SER A 279 -1.74 4.02 28.58
CA SER A 279 -2.28 5.38 28.73
C SER A 279 -1.26 6.42 29.20
N LEU A 280 -0.01 6.03 29.46
CA LEU A 280 1.01 6.95 29.96
C LEU A 280 1.35 7.97 28.87
N THR A 281 1.08 9.25 29.13
CA THR A 281 1.22 10.32 28.13
C THR A 281 2.54 11.08 28.23
N SER A 282 3.10 11.17 29.44
CA SER A 282 4.38 11.80 29.76
C SER A 282 5.06 11.09 30.93
N VAL A 283 6.39 11.04 30.89
CA VAL A 283 7.23 10.67 32.04
C VAL A 283 8.38 11.67 32.13
N THR A 284 8.62 12.19 33.33
CA THR A 284 9.81 12.98 33.64
C THR A 284 10.80 12.07 34.34
N ILE A 285 11.96 11.84 33.73
CA ILE A 285 13.04 11.05 34.31
C ILE A 285 14.02 12.06 34.97
N PRO A 286 14.24 11.99 36.30
CA PRO A 286 15.06 12.97 37.03
C PRO A 286 16.56 12.78 36.82
N GLU A 287 17.36 13.84 37.04
CA GLU A 287 18.82 13.89 36.81
C GLU A 287 19.63 12.93 37.70
N SER A 288 18.99 12.30 38.67
CA SER A 288 19.57 11.23 39.49
C SER A 288 19.65 9.88 38.77
N VAL A 289 18.83 9.66 37.73
CA VAL A 289 18.71 8.34 37.07
C VAL A 289 19.92 8.05 36.20
N GLN A 290 20.65 6.98 36.51
CA GLN A 290 21.88 6.60 35.77
C GLN A 290 21.62 5.62 34.63
N SER A 291 20.52 4.84 34.69
CA SER A 291 20.20 3.82 33.71
C SER A 291 18.70 3.58 33.57
N ILE A 292 18.28 3.27 32.33
CA ILE A 292 16.91 2.86 31.99
C ILE A 292 16.97 1.37 31.60
N GLY A 293 16.34 0.52 32.42
CA GLY A 293 16.32 -0.92 32.23
C GLY A 293 15.69 -1.38 30.91
N GLY A 294 15.97 -2.63 30.53
CA GLY A 294 15.36 -3.24 29.34
C GLY A 294 13.83 -3.22 29.43
N SER A 295 13.17 -2.95 28.30
CA SER A 295 11.70 -2.88 28.20
C SER A 295 11.01 -1.93 29.19
N ALA A 296 11.72 -1.00 29.85
CA ALA A 296 11.18 -0.19 30.95
C ALA A 296 9.86 0.52 30.60
N PHE A 297 9.74 1.05 29.39
CA PHE A 297 8.55 1.71 28.84
C PHE A 297 7.98 0.99 27.61
N TYR A 298 8.25 -0.31 27.46
CA TYR A 298 7.70 -1.13 26.36
C TYR A 298 6.18 -0.99 26.31
N GLY A 299 5.61 -0.73 25.14
CA GLY A 299 4.16 -0.67 24.94
C GLY A 299 3.47 0.56 25.53
N CYS A 300 4.20 1.59 25.97
CA CYS A 300 3.64 2.88 26.38
C CYS A 300 3.13 3.67 25.16
N ALA A 301 2.07 3.16 24.52
CA ALA A 301 1.63 3.60 23.20
C ALA A 301 1.17 5.07 23.13
N SER A 302 0.72 5.64 24.26
CA SER A 302 0.29 7.04 24.37
C SER A 302 1.42 8.01 24.74
N LEU A 303 2.64 7.54 24.99
CA LEU A 303 3.75 8.38 25.41
C LEU A 303 4.14 9.32 24.27
N THR A 304 3.93 10.63 24.47
CA THR A 304 4.12 11.64 23.41
C THR A 304 5.52 12.27 23.42
N SER A 305 6.12 12.34 24.61
CA SER A 305 7.45 12.88 24.87
C SER A 305 8.11 12.13 26.03
N VAL A 306 9.44 12.05 25.99
CA VAL A 306 10.28 11.59 27.09
C VAL A 306 11.50 12.49 27.16
N THR A 307 11.80 12.99 28.34
CA THR A 307 13.06 13.69 28.63
C THR A 307 14.00 12.68 29.28
N ILE A 308 15.13 12.41 28.63
CA ILE A 308 16.18 11.52 29.16
C ILE A 308 17.30 12.44 29.69
N PRO A 309 17.63 12.39 31.00
CA PRO A 309 18.58 13.32 31.64
C PRO A 309 20.04 12.99 31.34
N GLU A 310 20.94 13.96 31.52
CA GLU A 310 22.38 13.87 31.19
C GLU A 310 23.14 12.87 32.08
N SER A 311 22.52 12.37 33.14
CA SER A 311 23.04 11.29 33.99
C SER A 311 22.95 9.90 33.34
N VAL A 312 22.06 9.68 32.36
CA VAL A 312 21.79 8.36 31.79
C VAL A 312 22.95 7.91 30.90
N GLN A 313 23.57 6.76 31.21
CA GLN A 313 24.75 6.27 30.47
C GLN A 313 24.40 5.33 29.30
N SER A 314 23.24 4.65 29.38
CA SER A 314 22.78 3.69 28.38
C SER A 314 21.26 3.57 28.35
N ILE A 315 20.72 3.23 27.19
CA ILE A 315 19.30 2.92 26.98
C ILE A 315 19.19 1.41 26.73
N GLY A 316 18.48 0.70 27.61
CA GLY A 316 18.32 -0.75 27.55
C GLY A 316 17.62 -1.28 26.30
N GLU A 317 17.75 -2.58 26.06
CA GLU A 317 17.04 -3.29 24.99
C GLU A 317 15.52 -3.06 25.10
N SER A 318 14.87 -2.73 23.98
CA SER A 318 13.43 -2.51 23.89
C SER A 318 12.85 -1.46 24.86
N ALA A 319 13.68 -0.58 25.44
CA ALA A 319 13.28 0.35 26.51
C ALA A 319 12.03 1.19 26.16
N PHE A 320 11.88 1.63 24.91
CA PHE A 320 10.76 2.40 24.39
C PHE A 320 10.06 1.70 23.21
N TYR A 321 10.17 0.37 23.11
CA TYR A 321 9.52 -0.41 22.06
C TYR A 321 8.02 -0.12 22.05
N GLY A 322 7.43 0.16 20.90
CA GLY A 322 6.00 0.36 20.74
C GLY A 322 5.45 1.66 21.35
N CYS A 323 6.30 2.63 21.71
CA CYS A 323 5.89 3.99 22.08
C CYS A 323 5.38 4.75 20.84
N ALA A 324 4.24 4.30 20.30
CA ALA A 324 3.78 4.65 18.97
C ALA A 324 3.51 6.15 18.79
N SER A 325 3.12 6.86 19.86
CA SER A 325 2.82 8.29 19.87
C SER A 325 4.04 9.20 20.09
N LEU A 326 5.22 8.63 20.37
CA LEU A 326 6.42 9.42 20.67
C LEU A 326 6.81 10.23 19.43
N THR A 327 6.89 11.55 19.54
CA THR A 327 7.08 12.44 18.38
C THR A 327 8.52 12.91 18.20
N SER A 328 9.26 13.04 19.30
CA SER A 328 10.68 13.40 19.29
C SER A 328 11.37 12.82 20.51
N VAL A 329 12.67 12.57 20.39
CA VAL A 329 13.52 12.18 21.51
C VAL A 329 14.89 12.84 21.37
N THR A 330 15.37 13.39 22.48
CA THR A 330 16.74 13.89 22.61
C THR A 330 17.49 12.90 23.48
N ILE A 331 18.54 12.29 22.91
CA ILE A 331 19.39 11.34 23.61
C ILE A 331 20.60 12.11 24.17
N PRO A 332 20.86 12.08 25.49
CA PRO A 332 21.86 12.93 26.15
C PRO A 332 23.31 12.55 25.81
N GLU A 333 24.25 13.49 25.98
CA GLU A 333 25.66 13.37 25.57
C GLU A 333 26.46 12.31 26.37
N SER A 334 25.94 11.92 27.52
CA SER A 334 26.42 10.81 28.34
C SER A 334 26.22 9.43 27.71
N VAL A 335 25.19 9.25 26.86
CA VAL A 335 24.84 7.93 26.31
C VAL A 335 25.89 7.44 25.33
N ARG A 336 26.40 6.23 25.54
CA ARG A 336 27.39 5.57 24.67
C ARG A 336 26.77 4.53 23.75
N SER A 337 25.65 3.93 24.15
CA SER A 337 24.98 2.88 23.37
C SER A 337 23.46 2.95 23.47
N ILE A 338 22.80 2.69 22.33
CA ILE A 338 21.36 2.45 22.24
C ILE A 338 21.16 0.94 22.05
N GLY A 339 20.37 0.33 22.94
CA GLY A 339 20.08 -1.10 22.94
C GLY A 339 19.28 -1.58 21.72
N ASP A 340 19.23 -2.90 21.54
CA ASP A 340 18.48 -3.50 20.44
C ASP A 340 16.98 -3.22 20.60
N SER A 341 16.30 -2.93 19.49
CA SER A 341 14.86 -2.58 19.44
C SER A 341 14.42 -1.44 20.36
N ALA A 342 15.34 -0.61 20.88
CA ALA A 342 15.05 0.39 21.91
C ALA A 342 13.89 1.33 21.56
N PHE A 343 13.74 1.75 20.31
CA PHE A 343 12.67 2.60 19.79
C PHE A 343 11.87 1.93 18.66
N PHE A 344 11.88 0.59 18.59
CA PHE A 344 11.14 -0.15 17.58
C PHE A 344 9.66 0.25 17.62
N GLY A 345 9.06 0.53 16.47
CA GLY A 345 7.62 0.82 16.38
C GLY A 345 7.21 2.19 16.92
N CYS A 346 8.14 3.12 17.17
CA CYS A 346 7.83 4.53 17.44
C CYS A 346 7.34 5.23 16.16
N ARG A 347 6.15 4.87 15.69
CA ARG A 347 5.63 5.21 14.35
C ARG A 347 5.40 6.70 14.12
N HIS A 348 5.24 7.51 15.18
CA HIS A 348 5.11 8.96 15.09
C HIS A 348 6.42 9.74 15.32
N LEU A 349 7.55 9.04 15.51
CA LEU A 349 8.84 9.67 15.77
C LEU A 349 9.32 10.43 14.54
N LYS A 350 9.39 11.76 14.65
CA LYS A 350 9.78 12.68 13.56
C LYS A 350 11.24 13.09 13.63
N SER A 351 11.78 13.22 14.84
CA SER A 351 13.13 13.72 15.10
C SER A 351 13.80 12.93 16.21
N VAL A 352 15.07 12.60 16.00
CA VAL A 352 15.94 11.97 16.98
C VAL A 352 17.24 12.76 17.00
N ILE A 353 17.61 13.30 18.16
CA ILE A 353 18.92 13.92 18.37
C ILE A 353 19.82 12.87 19.03
N LEU A 354 20.85 12.43 18.32
CA LEU A 354 21.84 11.47 18.79
C LEU A 354 23.06 12.21 19.40
N PRO A 355 23.69 11.66 20.45
CA PRO A 355 24.81 12.33 21.11
C PRO A 355 26.10 12.14 20.32
N LYS A 356 27.01 13.12 20.40
CA LYS A 356 28.26 13.14 19.63
C LYS A 356 29.19 11.97 19.97
N LYS A 357 29.11 11.48 21.20
CA LYS A 357 29.93 10.37 21.72
C LYS A 357 29.24 9.00 21.61
N LEU A 358 28.13 8.88 20.88
CA LEU A 358 27.48 7.59 20.67
C LEU A 358 28.41 6.65 19.88
N GLU A 359 28.59 5.43 20.38
CA GLU A 359 29.47 4.42 19.78
C GLU A 359 28.69 3.31 19.07
N ARG A 360 27.46 3.00 19.55
CA ARG A 360 26.64 1.89 19.05
C ARG A 360 25.15 2.23 18.95
N ILE A 361 24.55 1.87 17.82
CA ILE A 361 23.09 1.76 17.63
C ILE A 361 22.76 0.27 17.43
N GLY A 362 21.93 -0.29 18.31
CA GLY A 362 21.56 -1.71 18.32
C GLY A 362 20.70 -2.17 17.14
N SER A 363 20.53 -3.48 17.01
CA SER A 363 19.73 -4.10 15.97
C SER A 363 18.26 -3.69 16.12
N SER A 364 17.60 -3.35 15.01
CA SER A 364 16.21 -2.86 14.95
C SER A 364 15.88 -1.67 15.87
N ALA A 365 16.88 -0.92 16.34
CA ALA A 365 16.70 0.14 17.34
C ALA A 365 15.64 1.18 16.95
N PHE A 366 15.55 1.56 15.68
CA PHE A 366 14.57 2.52 15.14
C PHE A 366 13.68 1.89 14.03
N HIS A 367 13.55 0.57 14.02
CA HIS A 367 12.70 -0.13 13.05
C HIS A 367 11.25 0.39 13.14
N TYR A 368 10.58 0.62 12.01
CA TYR A 368 9.20 1.13 11.91
C TYR A 368 9.01 2.57 12.42
N CYS A 369 10.07 3.38 12.56
CA CYS A 369 9.97 4.82 12.76
C CYS A 369 9.56 5.53 11.46
N SER A 370 8.34 5.27 10.97
CA SER A 370 7.89 5.63 9.62
C SER A 370 7.70 7.13 9.35
N LYS A 371 7.81 7.97 10.40
CA LYS A 371 7.78 9.43 10.33
C LYS A 371 9.16 10.09 10.50
N LEU A 372 10.23 9.31 10.64
CA LEU A 372 11.59 9.82 10.71
C LEU A 372 12.07 10.20 9.30
N ALA A 373 12.17 11.50 9.04
CA ALA A 373 12.53 12.04 7.72
C ALA A 373 14.04 12.25 7.52
N ALA A 374 14.77 12.48 8.61
CA ALA A 374 16.21 12.68 8.61
C ALA A 374 16.82 12.11 9.89
N ILE A 375 18.07 11.65 9.78
CA ILE A 375 18.89 11.24 10.92
C ILE A 375 20.34 11.63 10.67
N THR A 376 20.97 12.26 11.66
CA THR A 376 22.40 12.56 11.62
C THR A 376 23.13 11.52 12.47
N LEU A 377 23.89 10.64 11.82
CA LEU A 377 24.72 9.66 12.52
C LEU A 377 25.98 10.34 13.07
N PRO A 378 26.30 10.18 14.38
CA PRO A 378 27.41 10.89 15.00
C PRO A 378 28.77 10.33 14.59
N GLU A 379 29.79 11.19 14.57
CA GLU A 379 31.14 10.85 14.09
C GLU A 379 31.84 9.71 14.85
N ASN A 380 31.48 9.47 16.12
CA ASN A 380 32.05 8.39 16.94
C ASN A 380 31.33 7.04 16.81
N LEU A 381 30.26 6.97 16.03
CA LEU A 381 29.52 5.73 15.83
C LEU A 381 30.42 4.70 15.13
N THR A 382 30.67 3.57 15.78
CA THR A 382 31.48 2.46 15.24
C THR A 382 30.61 1.29 14.79
N GLN A 383 29.44 1.11 15.42
CA GLN A 383 28.55 -0.02 15.16
C GLN A 383 27.12 0.42 14.87
N LEU A 384 26.58 -0.01 13.73
CA LEU A 384 25.18 0.10 13.35
C LEU A 384 24.58 -1.31 13.22
N GLY A 385 23.54 -1.63 14.00
CA GLY A 385 22.95 -2.96 14.07
C GLY A 385 22.09 -3.36 12.86
N GLU A 386 21.77 -4.65 12.79
CA GLU A 386 20.91 -5.22 11.74
C GLU A 386 19.52 -4.57 11.77
N LEU A 387 18.98 -4.21 10.61
CA LEU A 387 17.66 -3.59 10.46
C LEU A 387 17.44 -2.32 11.32
N ALA A 388 18.51 -1.65 11.78
CA ALA A 388 18.45 -0.55 12.75
C ALA A 388 17.44 0.55 12.39
N PHE A 389 17.30 0.90 11.11
CA PHE A 389 16.35 1.89 10.59
C PHE A 389 15.37 1.29 9.57
N PHE A 390 15.16 -0.03 9.60
CA PHE A 390 14.27 -0.70 8.66
C PHE A 390 12.86 -0.11 8.68
N LYS A 391 12.29 0.15 7.49
CA LYS A 391 10.99 0.81 7.34
C LYS A 391 10.89 2.22 7.95
N CYS A 392 11.97 2.98 8.00
CA CYS A 392 11.91 4.44 8.10
C CYS A 392 11.48 5.02 6.74
N THR A 393 10.20 4.86 6.41
CA THR A 393 9.71 4.93 5.02
C THR A 393 9.86 6.29 4.34
N ILE A 394 10.02 7.38 5.10
CA ILE A 394 10.17 8.73 4.56
C ILE A 394 11.59 9.28 4.70
N LEU A 395 12.55 8.51 5.23
CA LEU A 395 13.95 8.90 5.29
C LEU A 395 14.49 9.04 3.87
N GLU A 396 15.08 10.18 3.53
CA GLU A 396 15.45 10.53 2.14
C GLU A 396 16.93 10.27 1.83
N THR A 397 17.82 10.62 2.76
CA THR A 397 19.27 10.37 2.65
C THR A 397 19.85 10.03 4.01
N VAL A 398 21.01 9.38 4.03
CA VAL A 398 21.81 9.18 5.24
C VAL A 398 23.30 9.28 4.90
N THR A 399 24.11 9.81 5.83
CA THR A 399 25.57 9.83 5.70
C THR A 399 26.20 8.96 6.77
N LEU A 400 26.96 7.94 6.36
CA LEU A 400 27.72 7.08 7.25
C LEU A 400 28.99 7.82 7.75
N PRO A 401 29.23 7.86 9.07
CA PRO A 401 30.31 8.64 9.67
C PRO A 401 31.68 7.96 9.45
N LYS A 402 32.77 8.72 9.66
CA LYS A 402 34.14 8.25 9.38
C LYS A 402 34.58 7.04 10.22
N ASN A 403 34.08 6.90 11.45
CA ASN A 403 34.50 5.85 12.39
C ASN A 403 33.63 4.59 12.31
N LEU A 404 32.60 4.55 11.45
CA LEU A 404 31.74 3.39 11.32
C LEU A 404 32.53 2.22 10.73
N THR A 405 32.67 1.14 11.50
CA THR A 405 33.38 -0.08 11.11
C THR A 405 32.43 -1.24 10.83
N THR A 406 31.27 -1.27 11.49
CA THR A 406 30.29 -2.35 11.38
C THR A 406 28.95 -1.81 10.90
N TYR A 407 28.41 -2.47 9.87
CA TYR A 407 27.12 -2.16 9.28
C TYR A 407 26.25 -3.42 9.27
N GLY A 408 25.15 -3.40 9.99
CA GLY A 408 24.22 -4.52 10.09
C GLY A 408 23.41 -4.71 8.81
N SER A 409 23.14 -5.98 8.49
CA SER A 409 22.34 -6.37 7.33
C SER A 409 21.02 -5.60 7.25
N GLY A 410 20.70 -5.07 6.07
CA GLY A 410 19.46 -4.34 5.85
C GLY A 410 19.20 -3.14 6.76
N ALA A 411 20.24 -2.51 7.36
CA ALA A 411 20.06 -1.41 8.32
C ALA A 411 19.09 -0.31 7.83
N PHE A 412 19.09 -0.01 6.53
CA PHE A 412 18.16 0.94 5.91
C PHE A 412 17.21 0.30 4.87
N ALA A 413 16.97 -1.02 4.93
CA ALA A 413 16.07 -1.67 3.98
C ALA A 413 14.61 -1.22 4.20
N GLU A 414 13.79 -1.29 3.13
CA GLU A 414 12.41 -0.79 3.12
C GLU A 414 12.21 0.72 3.41
N CYS A 415 13.28 1.53 3.40
CA CYS A 415 13.19 2.99 3.43
C CYS A 415 12.77 3.53 2.05
N LYS A 416 11.46 3.67 1.82
CA LYS A 416 10.88 3.91 0.49
C LYS A 416 11.34 5.19 -0.22
N LYS A 417 11.68 6.25 0.53
CA LYS A 417 12.18 7.52 -0.02
C LYS A 417 13.71 7.63 -0.01
N LEU A 418 14.41 6.64 0.54
CA LEU A 418 15.86 6.67 0.65
C LEU A 418 16.45 6.46 -0.73
N HIS A 419 16.89 7.53 -1.36
CA HIS A 419 17.43 7.49 -2.73
C HIS A 419 18.95 7.47 -2.75
N GLU A 420 19.61 7.79 -1.63
CA GLU A 420 21.06 7.87 -1.55
C GLU A 420 21.59 7.48 -0.15
N ILE A 421 22.61 6.63 -0.10
CA ILE A 421 23.43 6.38 1.09
C ILE A 421 24.81 6.98 0.84
N ARG A 422 25.14 8.04 1.57
CA ARG A 422 26.44 8.73 1.52
C ARG A 422 27.40 8.10 2.52
N VAL A 423 28.69 8.21 2.24
CA VAL A 423 29.75 7.79 3.16
C VAL A 423 30.74 8.94 3.30
N SER A 424 31.17 9.24 4.53
CA SER A 424 32.23 10.21 4.79
C SER A 424 33.49 9.84 4.01
N ALA A 425 34.11 10.81 3.34
CA ALA A 425 35.36 10.61 2.59
C ALA A 425 36.55 10.10 3.46
N LYS A 426 36.42 10.18 4.80
CA LYS A 426 37.40 9.66 5.75
C LYS A 426 37.09 8.25 6.27
N ASN A 427 35.93 7.68 5.92
CA ASN A 427 35.60 6.31 6.28
C ASN A 427 36.51 5.33 5.52
N ARG A 428 37.08 4.35 6.23
CA ARG A 428 38.04 3.38 5.68
C ARG A 428 37.45 1.99 5.41
N HIS A 429 36.18 1.78 5.74
CA HIS A 429 35.50 0.48 5.70
C HIS A 429 34.40 0.41 4.64
N PHE A 430 33.82 1.55 4.28
CA PHE A 430 32.74 1.67 3.32
C PHE A 430 33.01 2.76 2.30
N GLN A 431 32.33 2.68 1.16
CA GLN A 431 32.27 3.74 0.17
C GLN A 431 30.86 3.81 -0.44
N SER A 432 30.52 4.97 -0.98
CA SER A 432 29.30 5.17 -1.77
C SER A 432 29.69 5.39 -3.23
N ILE A 433 29.07 4.64 -4.13
CA ILE A 433 29.22 4.81 -5.58
C ILE A 433 27.81 5.01 -6.12
N ASP A 434 27.55 6.16 -6.73
CA ASP A 434 26.22 6.57 -7.23
C ASP A 434 25.09 6.39 -6.21
N GLY A 435 25.38 6.68 -4.93
CA GLY A 435 24.42 6.56 -3.84
C GLY A 435 24.20 5.14 -3.30
N VAL A 436 24.82 4.13 -3.89
CA VAL A 436 24.78 2.73 -3.45
C VAL A 436 25.95 2.42 -2.52
N LEU A 437 25.69 1.67 -1.45
CA LEU A 437 26.68 1.36 -0.43
C LEU A 437 27.50 0.11 -0.77
N PHE A 438 28.82 0.25 -0.72
CA PHE A 438 29.79 -0.83 -0.94
C PHE A 438 30.81 -0.94 0.21
N SER A 439 31.51 -2.08 0.26
CA SER A 439 32.75 -2.21 1.03
C SER A 439 33.83 -1.24 0.51
N ALA A 440 34.80 -0.87 1.34
CA ALA A 440 35.87 0.07 0.96
C ALA A 440 36.68 -0.36 -0.27
N ASP A 441 36.80 -1.67 -0.55
CA ASP A 441 37.47 -2.20 -1.75
C ASP A 441 36.53 -2.33 -2.97
N GLY A 442 35.22 -2.13 -2.78
CA GLY A 442 34.20 -2.21 -3.82
C GLY A 442 33.81 -3.63 -4.21
N ARG A 443 34.26 -4.65 -3.45
CA ARG A 443 34.01 -6.07 -3.76
C ARG A 443 32.67 -6.59 -3.23
N THR A 444 32.08 -5.90 -2.25
CA THR A 444 30.77 -6.27 -1.72
C THR A 444 29.78 -5.14 -1.95
N LEU A 445 28.68 -5.41 -2.64
CA LEU A 445 27.52 -4.51 -2.67
C LEU A 445 26.72 -4.76 -1.39
N ILE A 446 26.70 -3.78 -0.50
CA ILE A 446 26.17 -3.92 0.86
C ILE A 446 24.69 -3.54 0.89
N GLN A 447 24.32 -2.38 0.34
CA GLN A 447 22.93 -1.94 0.34
C GLN A 447 22.62 -0.99 -0.81
N PHE A 448 21.59 -1.35 -1.57
CA PHE A 448 20.94 -0.53 -2.58
C PHE A 448 19.81 0.30 -1.95
N PRO A 449 19.75 1.63 -2.15
CA PRO A 449 18.68 2.47 -1.62
C PRO A 449 17.34 2.16 -2.31
N LYS A 450 16.33 1.73 -1.56
CA LYS A 450 15.02 1.35 -2.12
C LYS A 450 14.33 2.48 -2.91
N GLY A 451 14.52 3.73 -2.49
CA GLY A 451 13.95 4.92 -3.12
C GLY A 451 14.75 5.44 -4.31
N HIS A 452 15.82 4.74 -4.72
CA HIS A 452 16.58 5.10 -5.91
C HIS A 452 15.68 5.04 -7.16
N ALA A 453 15.76 6.06 -8.02
CA ALA A 453 14.82 6.25 -9.13
C ALA A 453 15.02 5.30 -10.34
N ILE A 454 16.04 4.44 -10.31
CA ILE A 454 16.41 3.61 -11.46
C ILE A 454 15.56 2.33 -11.50
N THR A 455 15.20 1.93 -12.70
CA THR A 455 14.42 0.71 -12.96
C THR A 455 15.28 -0.43 -13.49
N GLN A 456 16.52 -0.15 -13.90
CA GLN A 456 17.52 -1.13 -14.31
C GLN A 456 18.85 -0.77 -13.65
N TYR A 457 19.61 -1.76 -13.20
CA TYR A 457 20.89 -1.52 -12.53
C TYR A 457 21.96 -2.52 -12.96
N GLU A 458 23.12 -2.01 -13.34
CA GLU A 458 24.29 -2.81 -13.65
C GLU A 458 25.22 -2.84 -12.45
N ILE A 459 25.43 -4.02 -11.87
CA ILE A 459 26.35 -4.16 -10.75
C ILE A 459 27.79 -4.04 -11.28
N SER A 460 28.62 -3.23 -10.61
CA SER A 460 30.02 -3.02 -10.99
C SER A 460 30.78 -4.35 -11.17
N PRO A 461 31.58 -4.52 -12.26
CA PRO A 461 32.42 -5.71 -12.49
C PRO A 461 33.48 -6.00 -11.43
N ARG A 462 33.63 -5.12 -10.42
CA ARG A 462 34.51 -5.35 -9.26
C ARG A 462 33.84 -6.14 -8.14
N VAL A 463 32.50 -6.21 -8.13
CA VAL A 463 31.73 -6.86 -7.06
C VAL A 463 31.87 -8.37 -7.17
N THR A 464 32.27 -9.01 -6.07
CA THR A 464 32.38 -10.47 -5.95
C THR A 464 31.28 -11.07 -5.08
N SER A 465 30.61 -10.27 -4.24
CA SER A 465 29.50 -10.73 -3.39
C SER A 465 28.40 -9.67 -3.28
N ILE A 466 27.14 -10.13 -3.32
CA ILE A 466 25.95 -9.31 -3.05
C ILE A 466 25.45 -9.66 -1.65
N ALA A 467 25.52 -8.70 -0.73
CA ALA A 467 25.28 -8.92 0.69
C ALA A 467 23.81 -9.27 1.01
N GLU A 468 23.60 -9.78 2.23
CA GLU A 468 22.27 -10.09 2.74
C GLU A 468 21.38 -8.83 2.71
N ARG A 469 20.15 -8.98 2.22
CA ARG A 469 19.16 -7.89 2.07
C ARG A 469 19.64 -6.68 1.23
N ALA A 470 20.67 -6.82 0.41
CA ALA A 470 21.25 -5.71 -0.35
C ALA A 470 20.22 -4.93 -1.20
N PHE A 471 19.33 -5.62 -1.91
CA PHE A 471 18.23 -5.07 -2.71
C PHE A 471 16.86 -5.31 -2.07
N TYR A 472 16.78 -5.55 -0.76
CA TYR A 472 15.54 -5.96 -0.12
C TYR A 472 14.41 -4.93 -0.33
N GLY A 473 13.33 -5.40 -0.96
CA GLY A 473 12.13 -4.62 -1.21
C GLY A 473 12.31 -3.52 -2.26
N CYS A 474 13.32 -3.58 -3.13
CA CYS A 474 13.50 -2.65 -4.26
C CYS A 474 12.41 -2.86 -5.32
N THR A 475 11.21 -2.35 -5.05
CA THR A 475 10.00 -2.63 -5.83
C THR A 475 9.92 -1.92 -7.18
N GLN A 476 10.83 -0.99 -7.49
CA GLN A 476 10.89 -0.28 -8.77
C GLN A 476 11.84 -0.95 -9.78
N LEU A 477 12.73 -1.82 -9.29
CA LEU A 477 13.79 -2.42 -10.08
C LEU A 477 13.22 -3.55 -10.94
N LYS A 478 13.19 -3.35 -12.26
CA LYS A 478 12.72 -4.29 -13.29
C LYS A 478 13.79 -5.30 -13.69
N SER A 479 15.06 -4.91 -13.72
CA SER A 479 16.18 -5.82 -14.02
C SER A 479 17.45 -5.44 -13.28
N VAL A 480 18.32 -6.44 -13.06
CA VAL A 480 19.68 -6.27 -12.54
C VAL A 480 20.64 -7.13 -13.36
N THR A 481 21.70 -6.50 -13.87
CA THR A 481 22.79 -7.21 -14.53
C THR A 481 23.84 -7.58 -13.47
N ILE A 482 24.00 -8.88 -13.23
CA ILE A 482 25.01 -9.42 -12.32
C ILE A 482 26.27 -9.74 -13.12
N PRO A 483 27.45 -9.17 -12.80
CA PRO A 483 28.68 -9.43 -13.55
C PRO A 483 29.29 -10.79 -13.21
N THR A 484 30.15 -11.29 -14.10
CA THR A 484 30.88 -12.57 -13.95
C THR A 484 31.94 -12.57 -12.85
N SER A 485 32.14 -11.44 -12.16
CA SER A 485 32.96 -11.35 -10.96
C SER A 485 32.23 -11.86 -9.71
N VAL A 486 30.90 -11.87 -9.70
CA VAL A 486 30.09 -12.29 -8.54
C VAL A 486 30.15 -13.79 -8.36
N THR A 487 30.47 -14.23 -7.16
CA THR A 487 30.51 -15.64 -6.76
C THR A 487 29.43 -15.98 -5.73
N HIS A 488 28.95 -15.00 -4.96
CA HIS A 488 27.99 -15.19 -3.88
C HIS A 488 26.82 -14.20 -3.98
N ILE A 489 25.61 -14.73 -3.87
CA ILE A 489 24.37 -13.98 -3.66
C ILE A 489 23.84 -14.42 -2.29
N GLU A 490 23.92 -13.55 -1.29
CA GLU A 490 23.59 -13.90 0.10
C GLU A 490 22.07 -13.96 0.36
N ASN A 491 21.70 -14.30 1.59
CA ASN A 491 20.30 -14.46 2.02
C ASN A 491 19.47 -13.21 1.73
N GLU A 492 18.23 -13.39 1.27
CA GLU A 492 17.28 -12.30 1.02
C GLU A 492 17.79 -11.16 0.10
N ALA A 493 18.89 -11.35 -0.64
CA ALA A 493 19.59 -10.29 -1.36
C ALA A 493 18.67 -9.48 -2.29
N PHE A 494 17.76 -10.15 -3.01
CA PHE A 494 16.75 -9.58 -3.90
C PHE A 494 15.30 -9.82 -3.41
N CYS A 495 15.11 -10.18 -2.15
CA CYS A 495 13.79 -10.49 -1.60
C CYS A 495 12.83 -9.30 -1.82
N ARG A 496 11.61 -9.60 -2.30
CA ARG A 496 10.56 -8.62 -2.64
C ARG A 496 10.93 -7.62 -3.75
N CYS A 497 11.88 -7.93 -4.63
CA CYS A 497 12.05 -7.21 -5.92
C CYS A 497 10.92 -7.59 -6.88
N ARG A 498 9.76 -6.95 -6.74
CA ARG A 498 8.51 -7.45 -7.33
C ARG A 498 8.44 -7.36 -8.86
N GLN A 499 9.24 -6.51 -9.50
CA GLN A 499 9.16 -6.23 -10.94
C GLN A 499 10.09 -7.09 -11.80
N PHE A 500 10.92 -7.94 -11.21
CA PHE A 500 11.74 -8.88 -11.98
C PHE A 500 10.83 -9.85 -12.74
N THR A 501 11.04 -9.97 -14.05
CA THR A 501 10.35 -10.94 -14.93
C THR A 501 11.24 -12.14 -15.24
N SER A 502 12.54 -11.90 -15.39
CA SER A 502 13.58 -12.91 -15.55
C SER A 502 14.84 -12.54 -14.76
N ILE A 503 15.67 -13.54 -14.43
CA ILE A 503 17.02 -13.31 -13.89
C ILE A 503 18.01 -14.31 -14.50
N LYS A 504 19.18 -13.80 -14.89
CA LYS A 504 20.30 -14.62 -15.37
C LYS A 504 21.40 -14.63 -14.33
N ILE A 505 21.72 -15.81 -13.81
CA ILE A 505 22.79 -15.99 -12.83
C ILE A 505 24.10 -16.27 -13.59
N PRO A 506 25.19 -15.50 -13.36
CA PRO A 506 26.46 -15.72 -14.03
C PRO A 506 27.12 -17.05 -13.63
N ALA A 507 27.85 -17.68 -14.56
CA ALA A 507 28.54 -18.96 -14.34
C ALA A 507 29.57 -18.95 -13.18
N SER A 508 30.02 -17.77 -12.76
CA SER A 508 30.90 -17.56 -11.62
C SER A 508 30.22 -17.74 -10.26
N VAL A 509 28.88 -17.65 -10.20
CA VAL A 509 28.13 -17.79 -8.95
C VAL A 509 28.15 -19.24 -8.51
N THR A 510 28.63 -19.46 -7.29
CA THR A 510 28.68 -20.78 -6.64
C THR A 510 27.65 -20.92 -5.52
N TYR A 511 27.15 -19.80 -4.99
CA TYR A 511 26.25 -19.77 -3.83
C TYR A 511 25.08 -18.79 -4.03
N ILE A 512 23.86 -19.29 -3.82
CA ILE A 512 22.63 -18.50 -3.73
C ILE A 512 22.00 -18.79 -2.37
N GLY A 513 21.83 -17.76 -1.53
CA GLY A 513 21.36 -17.90 -0.16
C GLY A 513 19.85 -18.17 -0.02
N ASP A 514 19.45 -18.41 1.22
CA ASP A 514 18.05 -18.60 1.61
C ASP A 514 17.22 -17.37 1.25
N TYR A 515 16.04 -17.59 0.67
CA TYR A 515 15.10 -16.52 0.31
C TYR A 515 15.65 -15.44 -0.63
N ALA A 516 16.76 -15.68 -1.34
CA ALA A 516 17.47 -14.67 -2.13
C ALA A 516 16.55 -13.87 -3.08
N PHE A 517 15.61 -14.53 -3.75
CA PHE A 517 14.60 -13.96 -4.65
C PHE A 517 13.16 -14.22 -4.16
N LEU A 518 12.98 -14.39 -2.84
CA LEU A 518 11.66 -14.65 -2.25
C LEU A 518 10.69 -13.51 -2.56
N ASN A 519 9.45 -13.85 -2.96
CA ASN A 519 8.40 -12.88 -3.28
C ASN A 519 8.74 -11.90 -4.42
N CYS A 520 9.63 -12.29 -5.35
CA CYS A 520 9.76 -11.65 -6.66
C CYS A 520 8.57 -12.04 -7.55
N ARG A 521 7.42 -11.40 -7.31
CA ARG A 521 6.10 -11.87 -7.78
C ARG A 521 5.95 -11.97 -9.29
N HIS A 522 6.71 -11.25 -10.08
CA HIS A 522 6.63 -11.34 -11.55
C HIS A 522 7.70 -12.24 -12.17
N LEU A 523 8.55 -12.86 -11.35
CA LEU A 523 9.66 -13.68 -11.83
C LEU A 523 9.11 -14.95 -12.44
N ALA A 524 9.14 -15.02 -13.77
CA ALA A 524 8.67 -16.15 -14.55
C ALA A 524 9.79 -17.14 -14.87
N TYR A 525 11.04 -16.67 -14.89
CA TYR A 525 12.19 -17.43 -15.40
C TYR A 525 13.49 -17.12 -14.64
N ALA A 526 14.28 -18.14 -14.31
CA ALA A 526 15.62 -18.00 -13.76
C ALA A 526 16.61 -18.95 -14.45
N GLU A 527 17.66 -18.40 -15.08
CA GLU A 527 18.77 -19.17 -15.65
C GLU A 527 19.85 -19.37 -14.58
N ILE A 528 20.05 -20.61 -14.14
CA ILE A 528 20.96 -21.01 -13.07
C ILE A 528 22.05 -21.94 -13.65
N PRO A 529 23.31 -21.51 -13.69
CA PRO A 529 24.38 -22.27 -14.32
C PRO A 529 24.79 -23.47 -13.46
N ALA A 530 25.35 -24.50 -14.11
CA ALA A 530 25.80 -25.73 -13.46
C ALA A 530 26.88 -25.53 -12.38
N GLY A 531 27.56 -24.37 -12.38
CA GLY A 531 28.57 -24.00 -11.38
C GLY A 531 27.99 -23.63 -10.01
N VAL A 532 26.68 -23.42 -9.90
CA VAL A 532 26.02 -23.17 -8.60
C VAL A 532 26.03 -24.45 -7.77
N LEU A 533 26.71 -24.41 -6.63
CA LEU A 533 26.91 -25.54 -5.73
C LEU A 533 25.89 -25.57 -4.59
N HIS A 534 25.28 -24.43 -4.29
CA HIS A 534 24.27 -24.29 -3.26
C HIS A 534 23.16 -23.33 -3.68
N ILE A 535 21.91 -23.79 -3.54
CA ILE A 535 20.72 -22.93 -3.60
C ILE A 535 19.96 -23.08 -2.29
N GLY A 536 19.84 -21.98 -1.56
CA GLY A 536 19.18 -21.89 -0.26
C GLY A 536 17.67 -22.15 -0.34
N LYS A 537 17.09 -22.45 0.81
CA LYS A 537 15.66 -22.75 0.97
C LYS A 537 14.81 -21.60 0.45
N ARG A 538 13.79 -21.93 -0.34
CA ARG A 538 12.84 -20.96 -0.93
C ARG A 538 13.52 -19.78 -1.65
N ALA A 539 14.73 -19.95 -2.20
CA ALA A 539 15.46 -18.89 -2.88
C ALA A 539 14.62 -18.22 -3.98
N PHE A 540 13.85 -18.98 -4.77
CA PHE A 540 13.02 -18.47 -5.87
C PHE A 540 11.50 -18.60 -5.60
N TYR A 541 11.10 -18.67 -4.34
CA TYR A 541 9.70 -18.95 -3.97
C TYR A 541 8.80 -17.71 -4.03
N GLY A 542 7.55 -17.86 -4.49
CA GLY A 542 6.61 -16.75 -4.67
C GLY A 542 5.22 -17.16 -5.12
N HIS A 543 4.39 -16.19 -5.53
CA HIS A 543 3.03 -16.44 -6.03
C HIS A 543 3.01 -17.15 -7.40
N TYR A 544 4.01 -16.88 -8.25
CA TYR A 544 4.25 -17.57 -9.50
C TYR A 544 5.50 -18.43 -9.27
N ARG A 545 5.45 -19.72 -9.59
CA ARG A 545 6.62 -20.59 -9.53
C ARG A 545 7.43 -20.35 -10.79
N PRO A 546 8.59 -19.66 -10.76
CA PRO A 546 9.41 -19.49 -11.95
C PRO A 546 9.84 -20.83 -12.52
N LEU A 547 10.01 -20.88 -13.84
CA LEU A 547 10.77 -21.91 -14.52
C LEU A 547 12.25 -21.77 -14.12
N ILE A 548 12.82 -22.85 -13.60
CA ILE A 548 14.24 -22.94 -13.26
C ILE A 548 14.97 -23.62 -14.42
N CYS A 549 15.90 -22.92 -15.07
CA CYS A 549 16.71 -23.48 -16.14
C CYS A 549 18.12 -23.77 -15.62
N GLY A 550 18.64 -24.97 -15.88
CA GLY A 550 20.00 -25.35 -15.51
C GLY A 550 20.40 -26.72 -16.07
N ARG A 551 21.63 -27.18 -15.85
CA ARG A 551 22.06 -28.51 -16.35
C ARG A 551 21.38 -29.65 -15.57
N ARG A 552 21.04 -30.79 -16.20
CA ARG A 552 20.59 -31.98 -15.47
C ARG A 552 21.69 -32.51 -14.54
N GLY A 553 21.28 -32.99 -13.37
CA GLY A 553 22.15 -33.35 -12.26
C GLY A 553 22.74 -32.17 -11.50
N SER A 554 22.41 -30.92 -11.87
CA SER A 554 22.87 -29.73 -11.14
C SER A 554 22.04 -29.46 -9.89
N GLU A 555 22.58 -28.59 -9.04
CA GLU A 555 21.89 -28.05 -7.88
C GLU A 555 20.57 -27.37 -8.25
N ALA A 556 20.49 -26.75 -9.43
CA ALA A 556 19.26 -26.12 -9.94
C ALA A 556 18.14 -27.15 -10.14
N GLU A 557 18.46 -28.35 -10.65
CA GLU A 557 17.48 -29.44 -10.80
C GLU A 557 17.04 -29.96 -9.44
N ARG A 558 17.99 -30.17 -8.52
CA ARG A 558 17.71 -30.62 -7.15
C ARG A 558 16.74 -29.65 -6.46
N TYR A 559 17.07 -28.36 -6.48
CA TYR A 559 16.24 -27.30 -5.91
C TYR A 559 14.85 -27.24 -6.55
N ALA A 560 14.77 -27.29 -7.89
CA ALA A 560 13.49 -27.23 -8.59
C ALA A 560 12.57 -28.39 -8.19
N LYS A 561 13.10 -29.61 -8.04
CA LYS A 561 12.35 -30.78 -7.56
C LYS A 561 11.87 -30.61 -6.12
N GLU A 562 12.75 -30.17 -5.22
CA GLU A 562 12.44 -30.04 -3.79
C GLU A 562 11.37 -28.98 -3.51
N GLU A 563 11.46 -27.83 -4.18
CA GLU A 563 10.52 -26.71 -4.01
C GLU A 563 9.37 -26.73 -5.04
N GLN A 564 9.28 -27.80 -5.84
CA GLN A 564 8.22 -28.07 -6.84
C GLN A 564 8.10 -27.01 -7.94
N HIS A 565 9.22 -26.45 -8.40
CA HIS A 565 9.29 -25.61 -9.59
C HIS A 565 9.35 -26.45 -10.87
N ASN A 566 8.91 -25.87 -11.99
CA ASN A 566 9.20 -26.44 -13.30
C ASN A 566 10.71 -26.32 -13.58
N PHE A 567 11.32 -27.34 -14.19
CA PHE A 567 12.73 -27.37 -14.53
C PHE A 567 12.94 -27.55 -16.04
N HIS A 568 13.97 -26.90 -16.60
CA HIS A 568 14.37 -27.02 -18.01
C HIS A 568 15.89 -27.20 -18.14
N GLU A 569 16.33 -28.16 -18.95
CA GLU A 569 17.74 -28.51 -19.09
C GLU A 569 18.52 -27.57 -20.04
N GLU A 570 19.66 -27.03 -19.60
CA GLU A 570 20.47 -26.06 -20.38
C GLU A 570 21.28 -26.72 -21.51
N ALA A 571 21.64 -28.00 -21.38
CA ALA A 571 22.47 -28.74 -22.32
C ALA A 571 21.68 -29.90 -22.93
N GLU A 572 21.48 -29.81 -24.24
CA GLU A 572 20.74 -30.80 -25.01
C GLU A 572 21.53 -32.09 -25.18
N VAL A 573 21.00 -33.21 -24.69
CA VAL A 573 21.54 -34.55 -24.98
C VAL A 573 21.23 -34.89 -26.43
N VAL A 574 22.24 -34.90 -27.29
CA VAL A 574 22.11 -35.30 -28.70
C VAL A 574 21.81 -36.80 -28.77
N LEU A 575 20.58 -37.15 -29.10
CA LEU A 575 20.14 -38.53 -29.26
C LEU A 575 20.52 -39.06 -30.65
N SER A 576 20.89 -40.33 -30.76
CA SER A 576 21.02 -40.96 -32.08
C SER A 576 19.65 -41.05 -32.77
N ARG A 577 19.63 -41.18 -34.11
CA ARG A 577 18.39 -41.26 -34.90
C ARG A 577 17.34 -42.24 -34.34
N LYS A 578 17.78 -43.43 -33.91
CA LYS A 578 16.89 -44.46 -33.35
C LYS A 578 16.36 -44.11 -31.96
N GLU A 579 17.18 -43.45 -31.15
CA GLU A 579 16.81 -43.02 -29.79
C GLU A 579 15.86 -41.83 -29.85
N LEU A 580 16.11 -40.88 -30.75
CA LEU A 580 15.23 -39.73 -31.00
C LEU A 580 13.83 -40.19 -31.45
N ALA A 581 13.75 -41.11 -32.43
CA ALA A 581 12.49 -41.70 -32.87
C ALA A 581 11.72 -42.34 -31.72
N LYS A 582 12.40 -43.19 -30.95
CA LYS A 582 11.77 -43.93 -29.84
C LYS A 582 11.28 -43.00 -28.74
N GLU A 583 12.03 -41.94 -28.41
CA GLU A 583 11.61 -40.98 -27.38
C GLU A 583 10.42 -40.14 -27.87
N LEU A 584 10.41 -39.73 -29.14
CA LEU A 584 9.28 -39.00 -29.73
C LEU A 584 8.00 -39.85 -29.79
N GLU A 585 8.09 -41.11 -30.23
CA GLU A 585 6.97 -42.06 -30.21
C GLU A 585 6.41 -42.27 -28.80
N LYS A 586 7.30 -42.44 -27.81
CA LYS A 586 6.94 -42.61 -26.39
C LYS A 586 6.21 -41.39 -25.83
N LEU A 587 6.58 -40.19 -26.27
CA LEU A 587 5.92 -38.95 -25.87
C LEU A 587 4.58 -38.73 -26.62
N GLY A 588 4.29 -39.52 -27.66
CA GLY A 588 3.06 -39.43 -28.44
C GLY A 588 3.15 -38.49 -29.65
N PHE A 589 4.33 -38.34 -30.24
CA PHE A 589 4.56 -37.54 -31.44
C PHE A 589 4.53 -38.39 -32.71
N GLU A 590 3.75 -37.96 -33.70
CA GLU A 590 3.98 -38.29 -35.10
C GLU A 590 5.11 -37.41 -35.62
N HIS A 591 6.12 -38.01 -36.24
CA HIS A 591 7.35 -37.31 -36.60
C HIS A 591 7.93 -37.80 -37.92
N GLU A 592 8.70 -36.95 -38.58
CA GLU A 592 9.58 -37.33 -39.69
C GLU A 592 11.03 -37.12 -39.29
N ILE A 593 11.87 -38.14 -39.50
CA ILE A 593 13.29 -38.10 -39.12
C ILE A 593 14.16 -38.32 -40.35
N THR A 594 14.92 -37.28 -40.69
CA THR A 594 16.07 -37.30 -41.60
C THR A 594 17.36 -37.38 -40.78
N ASP A 595 18.44 -37.93 -41.34
CA ASP A 595 19.72 -38.28 -40.69
C ASP A 595 19.90 -37.85 -39.21
N ASP A 596 20.07 -36.54 -38.95
CA ASP A 596 20.31 -35.95 -37.61
C ASP A 596 19.23 -34.95 -37.14
N SER A 597 18.05 -34.91 -37.77
CA SER A 597 16.99 -33.96 -37.43
C SER A 597 15.58 -34.54 -37.49
N ALA A 598 14.76 -34.16 -36.53
CA ALA A 598 13.34 -34.49 -36.48
C ALA A 598 12.46 -33.27 -36.78
N ALA A 599 11.39 -33.50 -37.52
CA ALA A 599 10.25 -32.60 -37.66
C ALA A 599 9.05 -33.21 -36.94
N ILE A 600 8.44 -32.46 -36.02
CA ILE A 600 7.19 -32.87 -35.37
C ILE A 600 6.05 -32.60 -36.34
N VAL A 601 5.36 -33.66 -36.75
CA VAL A 601 4.19 -33.58 -37.64
C VAL A 601 2.92 -33.36 -36.82
N LYS A 602 2.76 -34.11 -35.72
CA LYS A 602 1.55 -34.02 -34.88
C LYS A 602 1.79 -34.54 -33.47
N TYR A 603 1.16 -33.92 -32.48
CA TYR A 603 1.08 -34.43 -31.12
C TYR A 603 -0.28 -35.09 -30.87
N THR A 604 -0.26 -36.36 -30.47
CA THR A 604 -1.46 -37.13 -30.10
C THR A 604 -1.51 -37.51 -28.62
N GLY A 605 -0.49 -37.11 -27.86
CA GLY A 605 -0.42 -37.33 -26.42
C GLY A 605 -1.36 -36.45 -25.60
N SER A 606 -1.31 -36.61 -24.28
CA SER A 606 -2.17 -35.86 -23.34
C SER A 606 -1.43 -35.24 -22.15
N ALA A 607 -0.10 -35.16 -22.24
CA ALA A 607 0.74 -34.60 -21.19
C ALA A 607 0.50 -33.09 -21.04
N SER A 608 0.50 -32.63 -19.79
CA SER A 608 0.41 -31.19 -19.49
C SER A 608 1.76 -30.48 -19.55
N VAL A 609 2.86 -31.23 -19.48
CA VAL A 609 4.22 -30.73 -19.57
C VAL A 609 4.97 -31.58 -20.59
N ILE A 610 5.59 -30.92 -21.56
CA ILE A 610 6.32 -31.57 -22.65
C ILE A 610 7.75 -31.04 -22.67
N GLU A 611 8.70 -31.95 -22.83
CA GLU A 611 10.09 -31.64 -23.14
C GLU A 611 10.42 -32.22 -24.52
N LEU A 612 10.62 -31.34 -25.50
CA LEU A 612 11.04 -31.78 -26.83
C LEU A 612 12.54 -32.08 -26.82
N PRO A 613 12.96 -33.26 -27.29
CA PRO A 613 14.36 -33.66 -27.28
C PRO A 613 15.22 -32.84 -28.26
N ALA A 614 16.51 -32.77 -27.97
CA ALA A 614 17.53 -32.25 -28.89
C ALA A 614 17.45 -32.96 -30.25
N GLY A 615 17.65 -32.21 -31.33
CA GLY A 615 17.55 -32.74 -32.70
C GLY A 615 16.17 -32.52 -33.33
N VAL A 616 15.14 -32.14 -32.57
CA VAL A 616 13.93 -31.55 -33.16
C VAL A 616 14.31 -30.17 -33.73
N THR A 617 14.25 -30.04 -35.04
CA THR A 617 14.62 -28.79 -35.74
C THR A 617 13.42 -28.04 -36.29
N GLU A 618 12.28 -28.71 -36.37
CA GLU A 618 11.06 -28.17 -36.95
C GLU A 618 9.83 -28.69 -36.18
N ILE A 619 8.87 -27.80 -35.95
CA ILE A 619 7.50 -28.14 -35.58
C ILE A 619 6.65 -27.72 -36.77
N ARG A 620 5.97 -28.66 -37.43
CA ARG A 620 5.18 -28.39 -38.63
C ARG A 620 3.88 -27.68 -38.32
N GLU A 621 3.19 -27.26 -39.38
CA GLU A 621 1.87 -26.69 -39.27
C GLU A 621 0.91 -27.57 -38.45
N GLU A 622 0.11 -26.93 -37.60
CA GLU A 622 -0.91 -27.57 -36.75
C GLU A 622 -0.41 -28.67 -35.78
N ALA A 623 0.90 -28.83 -35.58
CA ALA A 623 1.45 -29.97 -34.84
C ALA A 623 0.89 -30.13 -33.42
N PHE A 624 0.61 -29.04 -32.70
CA PHE A 624 0.00 -29.01 -31.37
C PHE A 624 -1.39 -28.35 -31.37
N ILE A 625 -2.07 -28.28 -32.52
CA ILE A 625 -3.38 -27.62 -32.60
C ILE A 625 -4.38 -28.25 -31.61
N ASN A 626 -5.14 -27.42 -30.90
CA ASN A 626 -6.12 -27.83 -29.89
C ASN A 626 -5.56 -28.65 -28.71
N CYS A 627 -4.26 -28.58 -28.42
CA CYS A 627 -3.67 -29.25 -27.25
C CYS A 627 -4.05 -28.55 -25.94
N SER A 628 -5.31 -28.69 -25.53
CA SER A 628 -5.91 -27.95 -24.40
C SER A 628 -5.35 -28.31 -23.03
N ARG A 629 -4.65 -29.44 -22.89
CA ARG A 629 -3.99 -29.84 -21.63
C ARG A 629 -2.56 -29.32 -21.50
N LEU A 630 -1.94 -28.92 -22.62
CA LEU A 630 -0.56 -28.48 -22.64
C LEU A 630 -0.44 -27.16 -21.85
N ASN A 631 0.17 -27.24 -20.68
CA ASN A 631 0.42 -26.10 -19.80
C ASN A 631 1.79 -25.49 -20.08
N PHE A 632 2.77 -26.35 -20.36
CA PHE A 632 4.16 -25.95 -20.56
C PHE A 632 4.84 -26.85 -21.58
N ILE A 633 5.61 -26.24 -22.49
CA ILE A 633 6.47 -26.95 -23.43
C ILE A 633 7.87 -26.33 -23.44
N THR A 634 8.87 -27.20 -23.31
CA THR A 634 10.26 -26.89 -23.56
C THR A 634 10.55 -27.08 -25.04
N LEU A 635 10.98 -26.00 -25.72
CA LEU A 635 11.48 -26.04 -27.10
C LEU A 635 13.01 -26.18 -27.11
N PRO A 636 13.60 -27.02 -27.97
CA PRO A 636 15.04 -27.21 -28.01
C PRO A 636 15.72 -26.07 -28.80
N LYS A 637 16.95 -25.71 -28.42
CA LYS A 637 17.89 -24.83 -29.12
C LYS A 637 18.14 -25.26 -30.57
N SER A 638 18.04 -26.56 -30.89
CA SER A 638 18.12 -27.04 -32.27
C SER A 638 16.96 -26.60 -33.16
N LEU A 639 15.87 -26.10 -32.58
CA LEU A 639 14.66 -25.68 -33.30
C LEU A 639 14.93 -24.41 -34.13
N LYS A 640 14.61 -24.51 -35.42
CA LYS A 640 14.80 -23.43 -36.42
C LYS A 640 13.48 -22.88 -36.94
N ARG A 641 12.41 -23.68 -36.89
CA ARG A 641 11.11 -23.33 -37.45
C ARG A 641 9.96 -23.79 -36.56
N ILE A 642 8.97 -22.92 -36.38
CA ILE A 642 7.66 -23.23 -35.80
C ILE A 642 6.62 -22.88 -36.86
N GLY A 643 5.93 -23.89 -37.37
CA GLY A 643 5.01 -23.78 -38.49
C GLY A 643 3.73 -23.00 -38.18
N GLU A 644 2.98 -22.70 -39.24
CA GLU A 644 1.67 -22.08 -39.19
C GLU A 644 0.72 -22.83 -38.24
N ALA A 645 0.02 -22.08 -37.37
CA ALA A 645 -0.94 -22.62 -36.41
C ALA A 645 -0.40 -23.74 -35.47
N ALA A 646 0.92 -23.90 -35.34
CA ALA A 646 1.54 -25.01 -34.62
C ALA A 646 1.01 -25.18 -33.18
N PHE A 647 0.75 -24.10 -32.45
CA PHE A 647 0.21 -24.11 -31.08
C PHE A 647 -1.18 -23.46 -31.00
N CYS A 648 -1.90 -23.36 -32.12
CA CYS A 648 -3.21 -22.71 -32.14
C CYS A 648 -4.20 -23.44 -31.21
N ARG A 649 -4.92 -22.69 -30.37
CA ARG A 649 -5.87 -23.19 -29.36
C ARG A 649 -5.25 -24.08 -28.28
N CYS A 650 -3.96 -23.92 -27.97
CA CYS A 650 -3.36 -24.45 -26.74
C CYS A 650 -3.80 -23.61 -25.52
N VAL A 651 -5.08 -23.68 -25.16
CA VAL A 651 -5.71 -22.76 -24.19
C VAL A 651 -5.10 -22.77 -22.78
N SER A 652 -4.38 -23.83 -22.39
CA SER A 652 -3.72 -23.95 -21.08
C SER A 652 -2.26 -23.49 -21.07
N LEU A 653 -1.65 -23.20 -22.23
CA LEU A 653 -0.24 -22.85 -22.32
C LEU A 653 -0.01 -21.50 -21.62
N THR A 654 0.83 -21.48 -20.58
CA THR A 654 0.98 -20.31 -19.70
C THR A 654 2.18 -19.43 -20.04
N SER A 655 3.26 -20.03 -20.54
CA SER A 655 4.49 -19.34 -20.95
C SER A 655 5.21 -20.12 -22.03
N ILE A 656 5.98 -19.42 -22.86
CA ILE A 656 6.87 -20.06 -23.84
C ILE A 656 8.17 -19.27 -24.02
N VAL A 657 9.28 -20.01 -24.17
CA VAL A 657 10.59 -19.48 -24.54
C VAL A 657 10.89 -19.94 -25.95
N ILE A 658 10.95 -19.00 -26.88
CA ILE A 658 11.23 -19.30 -28.30
C ILE A 658 12.76 -19.28 -28.47
N PRO A 659 13.37 -20.36 -28.99
CA PRO A 659 14.82 -20.51 -29.05
C PRO A 659 15.48 -19.64 -30.14
N ASP A 660 16.76 -19.30 -29.95
CA ASP A 660 17.56 -18.41 -30.80
C ASP A 660 17.61 -18.78 -32.29
N GLY A 661 17.36 -20.05 -32.62
CA GLY A 661 17.33 -20.55 -33.99
C GLY A 661 16.08 -20.15 -34.79
N VAL A 662 15.00 -19.72 -34.11
CA VAL A 662 13.73 -19.35 -34.74
C VAL A 662 13.77 -17.88 -35.17
N GLU A 663 13.88 -17.64 -36.47
CA GLU A 663 13.95 -16.28 -37.02
C GLU A 663 12.58 -15.69 -37.37
N GLN A 664 11.51 -16.50 -37.40
CA GLN A 664 10.16 -16.06 -37.76
C GLN A 664 9.11 -16.77 -36.91
N ILE A 665 8.08 -16.04 -36.49
CA ILE A 665 6.82 -16.63 -36.00
C ILE A 665 5.84 -16.59 -37.16
N GLU A 666 5.36 -17.75 -37.59
CA GLU A 666 4.46 -17.89 -38.73
C GLU A 666 3.02 -17.47 -38.38
N ASP A 667 2.13 -17.57 -39.36
CA ASP A 667 0.73 -17.19 -39.19
C ASP A 667 0.05 -18.11 -38.16
N PHE A 668 -0.87 -17.56 -37.38
CA PHE A 668 -1.67 -18.28 -36.37
C PHE A 668 -0.89 -19.06 -35.29
N THR A 669 0.44 -19.00 -35.22
CA THR A 669 1.27 -19.94 -34.45
C THR A 669 0.80 -20.16 -33.00
N PHE A 670 0.49 -19.10 -32.27
CA PHE A 670 -0.03 -19.12 -30.89
C PHE A 670 -1.45 -18.55 -30.76
N SER A 671 -2.21 -18.48 -31.86
CA SER A 671 -3.57 -17.95 -31.86
C SER A 671 -4.46 -18.71 -30.86
N GLU A 672 -5.27 -18.00 -30.10
CA GLU A 672 -6.21 -18.51 -29.10
C GLU A 672 -5.52 -19.30 -27.95
N CYS A 673 -4.25 -19.02 -27.66
CA CYS A 673 -3.58 -19.46 -26.44
C CYS A 673 -4.02 -18.59 -25.25
N LEU A 674 -5.26 -18.79 -24.79
CA LEU A 674 -5.93 -17.90 -23.84
C LEU A 674 -5.15 -17.67 -22.55
N SER A 675 -4.51 -18.71 -21.99
CA SER A 675 -3.76 -18.64 -20.72
C SER A 675 -2.34 -18.10 -20.85
N LEU A 676 -1.88 -17.73 -22.06
CA LEU A 676 -0.51 -17.32 -22.29
C LEU A 676 -0.26 -15.95 -21.64
N THR A 677 0.64 -15.92 -20.67
CA THR A 677 0.96 -14.70 -19.89
C THR A 677 2.28 -14.07 -20.29
N ASN A 678 3.25 -14.87 -20.76
CA ASN A 678 4.60 -14.44 -21.09
C ASN A 678 5.15 -15.19 -22.31
N VAL A 679 5.85 -14.44 -23.17
CA VAL A 679 6.58 -14.97 -24.33
C VAL A 679 7.99 -14.38 -24.31
N THR A 680 9.01 -15.23 -24.38
CA THR A 680 10.40 -14.78 -24.59
C THR A 680 10.76 -14.93 -26.05
N PHE A 681 11.06 -13.81 -26.71
CA PHE A 681 11.43 -13.76 -28.12
C PHE A 681 12.96 -13.86 -28.29
N PRO A 682 13.45 -14.58 -29.31
CA PRO A 682 14.88 -14.71 -29.56
C PRO A 682 15.44 -13.43 -30.20
N PRO A 683 16.71 -13.05 -29.91
CA PRO A 683 17.30 -11.80 -30.37
C PRO A 683 17.48 -11.68 -31.90
N LYS A 684 17.30 -12.78 -32.65
CA LYS A 684 17.39 -12.82 -34.12
C LYS A 684 16.03 -12.86 -34.82
N LEU A 685 14.92 -12.71 -34.08
CA LEU A 685 13.57 -12.74 -34.65
C LEU A 685 13.36 -11.59 -35.64
N LYS A 686 13.00 -11.90 -36.89
CA LYS A 686 12.84 -10.93 -37.98
C LYS A 686 11.39 -10.48 -38.18
N SER A 687 10.42 -11.38 -37.99
CA SER A 687 9.01 -11.08 -38.28
C SER A 687 8.05 -11.88 -37.42
N ILE A 688 6.86 -11.31 -37.23
CA ILE A 688 5.69 -11.96 -36.60
C ILE A 688 4.56 -12.03 -37.63
N GLY A 689 4.02 -13.22 -37.85
CA GLY A 689 3.00 -13.51 -38.84
C GLY A 689 1.59 -13.00 -38.49
N GLU A 690 0.68 -13.16 -39.43
CA GLU A 690 -0.74 -12.80 -39.30
C GLU A 690 -1.41 -13.65 -38.20
N ARG A 691 -2.15 -13.00 -37.30
CA ARG A 691 -2.84 -13.64 -36.16
C ARG A 691 -1.95 -14.48 -35.23
N ALA A 692 -0.63 -14.31 -35.25
CA ALA A 692 0.32 -15.15 -34.50
C ALA A 692 0.00 -15.31 -33.00
N PHE A 693 -0.48 -14.27 -32.31
CA PHE A 693 -0.86 -14.23 -30.89
C PHE A 693 -2.30 -13.73 -30.69
N ARG A 694 -3.17 -13.90 -31.68
CA ARG A 694 -4.56 -13.45 -31.63
C ARG A 694 -5.28 -14.08 -30.42
N GLU A 695 -6.06 -13.30 -29.67
CA GLU A 695 -6.82 -13.69 -28.47
C GLU A 695 -5.95 -14.28 -27.33
N CYS A 696 -4.66 -13.92 -27.22
CA CYS A 696 -3.86 -14.19 -26.02
C CYS A 696 -4.22 -13.22 -24.88
N VAL A 697 -5.44 -13.35 -24.35
CA VAL A 697 -6.11 -12.37 -23.47
C VAL A 697 -5.33 -12.02 -22.19
N TRP A 698 -4.49 -12.92 -21.69
CA TRP A 698 -3.70 -12.74 -20.47
C TRP A 698 -2.25 -12.28 -20.70
N LEU A 699 -1.83 -12.04 -21.95
CA LEU A 699 -0.49 -11.56 -22.29
C LEU A 699 -0.34 -10.10 -21.84
N LYS A 700 0.55 -9.84 -20.88
CA LYS A 700 0.64 -8.53 -20.20
C LYS A 700 1.63 -7.54 -20.83
N SER A 701 2.72 -8.07 -21.37
CA SER A 701 3.82 -7.29 -21.91
C SER A 701 4.43 -7.99 -23.11
N VAL A 702 4.79 -7.22 -24.12
CA VAL A 702 5.51 -7.69 -25.29
C VAL A 702 6.73 -6.79 -25.49
N THR A 703 7.92 -7.38 -25.32
CA THR A 703 9.20 -6.74 -25.66
C THR A 703 9.76 -7.45 -26.88
N LEU A 704 9.65 -6.80 -28.04
CA LEU A 704 10.20 -7.32 -29.28
C LEU A 704 11.71 -6.99 -29.34
N PRO A 705 12.55 -7.85 -29.94
CA PRO A 705 13.95 -7.53 -30.17
C PRO A 705 14.14 -6.56 -31.34
N ASP A 706 15.26 -5.82 -31.34
CA ASP A 706 15.66 -4.84 -32.39
C ASP A 706 15.84 -5.46 -33.79
N SER A 707 15.70 -6.78 -33.93
CA SER A 707 15.77 -7.46 -35.22
C SER A 707 14.42 -7.53 -35.94
N VAL A 708 13.30 -7.26 -35.26
CA VAL A 708 11.96 -7.38 -35.86
C VAL A 708 11.70 -6.21 -36.81
N THR A 709 11.44 -6.53 -38.08
CA THR A 709 11.17 -5.53 -39.13
C THR A 709 9.70 -5.45 -39.53
N SER A 710 8.90 -6.50 -39.25
CA SER A 710 7.47 -6.54 -39.59
C SER A 710 6.60 -7.28 -38.57
N ILE A 711 5.39 -6.77 -38.36
CA ILE A 711 4.32 -7.41 -37.57
C ILE A 711 3.09 -7.57 -38.48
N GLY A 712 2.61 -8.80 -38.63
CA GLY A 712 1.50 -9.15 -39.52
C GLY A 712 0.14 -8.63 -39.07
N ALA A 713 -0.84 -8.76 -39.97
CA ALA A 713 -2.22 -8.36 -39.67
C ALA A 713 -2.77 -9.14 -38.47
N LEU A 714 -3.53 -8.48 -37.60
CA LEU A 714 -4.21 -9.11 -36.46
C LEU A 714 -3.29 -9.86 -35.48
N ALA A 715 -1.96 -9.69 -35.56
CA ALA A 715 -0.96 -10.50 -34.86
C ALA A 715 -1.22 -10.61 -33.36
N PHE A 716 -1.57 -9.51 -32.69
CA PHE A 716 -1.87 -9.44 -31.27
C PHE A 716 -3.32 -9.02 -30.98
N ARG A 717 -4.23 -9.15 -31.97
CA ARG A 717 -5.62 -8.74 -31.77
C ARG A 717 -6.24 -9.48 -30.58
N GLY A 718 -6.87 -8.77 -29.66
CA GLY A 718 -7.55 -9.36 -28.48
C GLY A 718 -6.62 -9.71 -27.33
N CYS A 719 -5.37 -9.23 -27.31
CA CYS A 719 -4.51 -9.31 -26.13
C CYS A 719 -4.93 -8.26 -25.09
N GLU A 720 -6.12 -8.42 -24.49
CA GLU A 720 -6.76 -7.39 -23.65
C GLU A 720 -5.91 -6.95 -22.46
N SER A 721 -5.13 -7.87 -21.88
CA SER A 721 -4.24 -7.57 -20.74
C SER A 721 -2.96 -6.82 -21.12
N LEU A 722 -2.66 -6.64 -22.40
CA LEU A 722 -1.41 -6.03 -22.87
C LEU A 722 -1.37 -4.56 -22.48
N ALA A 723 -0.43 -4.20 -21.59
CA ALA A 723 -0.29 -2.84 -21.05
C ALA A 723 1.08 -2.22 -21.39
N GLU A 724 2.14 -3.03 -21.49
CA GLU A 724 3.48 -2.58 -21.88
C GLU A 724 3.81 -3.10 -23.29
N LEU A 725 3.93 -2.18 -24.25
CA LEU A 725 4.35 -2.46 -25.62
C LEU A 725 5.53 -1.57 -25.99
N THR A 726 6.69 -2.17 -26.23
CA THR A 726 7.87 -1.44 -26.73
C THR A 726 8.12 -1.85 -28.18
N LEU A 727 7.93 -0.89 -29.09
CA LEU A 727 8.25 -1.04 -30.51
C LEU A 727 9.61 -0.40 -30.76
N LEU A 728 10.55 -1.16 -31.33
CA LEU A 728 11.93 -0.74 -31.53
C LEU A 728 12.17 -0.21 -32.94
N ASN A 729 13.25 0.56 -33.11
CA ASN A 729 13.53 1.38 -34.31
C ASN A 729 13.66 0.59 -35.62
N SER A 730 13.89 -0.72 -35.54
CA SER A 730 13.98 -1.61 -36.69
C SER A 730 12.65 -1.88 -37.40
N LEU A 731 11.51 -1.60 -36.76
CA LEU A 731 10.19 -1.93 -37.28
C LEU A 731 9.84 -1.04 -38.47
N THR A 732 9.64 -1.65 -39.64
CA THR A 732 9.32 -0.96 -40.90
C THR A 732 7.85 -1.12 -41.33
N GLU A 733 7.17 -2.18 -40.88
CA GLU A 733 5.81 -2.52 -41.31
C GLU A 733 4.94 -3.01 -40.14
N LEU A 734 3.75 -2.44 -40.00
CA LEU A 734 2.72 -2.82 -39.03
C LEU A 734 1.42 -3.18 -39.75
N GLY A 735 0.97 -4.42 -39.63
CA GLY A 735 -0.19 -4.95 -40.32
C GLY A 735 -1.53 -4.38 -39.86
N ALA A 736 -2.57 -4.58 -40.67
CA ALA A 736 -3.93 -4.15 -40.34
C ALA A 736 -4.41 -4.81 -39.05
N HIS A 737 -4.99 -4.03 -38.13
CA HIS A 737 -5.51 -4.51 -36.85
C HIS A 737 -4.50 -5.28 -35.98
N ALA A 738 -3.19 -5.08 -36.17
CA ALA A 738 -2.13 -5.82 -35.49
C ALA A 738 -2.31 -5.86 -33.97
N PHE A 739 -2.73 -4.76 -33.33
CA PHE A 739 -2.95 -4.65 -31.89
C PHE A 739 -4.41 -4.30 -31.55
N ALA A 740 -5.37 -4.63 -32.41
CA ALA A 740 -6.77 -4.30 -32.16
C ALA A 740 -7.31 -4.96 -30.87
N ASN A 741 -8.19 -4.30 -30.14
CA ASN A 741 -8.77 -4.76 -28.86
C ASN A 741 -7.71 -5.08 -27.77
N CYS A 742 -6.58 -4.38 -27.74
CA CYS A 742 -5.65 -4.42 -26.60
C CYS A 742 -6.08 -3.39 -25.55
N ALA A 743 -7.10 -3.73 -24.76
CA ALA A 743 -7.84 -2.79 -23.91
C ALA A 743 -6.99 -2.05 -22.85
N ASN A 744 -5.90 -2.64 -22.36
CA ASN A 744 -5.04 -2.03 -21.34
C ASN A 744 -3.90 -1.16 -21.89
N LEU A 745 -3.71 -1.08 -23.21
CA LEU A 745 -2.74 -0.15 -23.79
C LEU A 745 -3.23 1.28 -23.57
N THR A 746 -2.38 2.15 -23.01
CA THR A 746 -2.74 3.55 -22.67
C THR A 746 -2.12 4.58 -23.60
N THR A 747 -0.86 4.34 -23.99
CA THR A 747 -0.07 5.18 -24.91
C THR A 747 0.78 4.26 -25.79
N VAL A 748 0.95 4.58 -27.07
CA VAL A 748 1.87 3.86 -27.96
C VAL A 748 2.80 4.86 -28.64
N THR A 749 4.10 4.58 -28.65
CA THR A 749 5.07 5.36 -29.43
C THR A 749 5.53 4.51 -30.61
N LEU A 750 5.30 5.00 -31.82
CA LEU A 750 5.74 4.37 -33.06
C LEU A 750 7.20 4.79 -33.38
N PRO A 751 8.03 3.84 -33.84
CA PRO A 751 9.40 4.13 -34.24
C PRO A 751 9.45 4.95 -35.53
N ASP A 752 10.55 5.67 -35.71
CA ASP A 752 10.82 6.54 -36.86
C ASP A 752 11.07 5.79 -38.18
N GLY A 753 11.51 4.53 -38.11
CA GLY A 753 11.74 3.66 -39.26
C GLY A 753 10.47 3.10 -39.91
N ILE A 754 9.28 3.36 -39.36
CA ILE A 754 8.04 2.77 -39.88
C ILE A 754 7.65 3.41 -41.22
N THR A 755 7.44 2.58 -42.24
CA THR A 755 7.12 3.01 -43.62
C THR A 755 5.73 2.58 -44.07
N LYS A 756 5.15 1.55 -43.43
CA LYS A 756 3.83 1.00 -43.73
C LYS A 756 3.04 0.73 -42.46
N ILE A 757 1.80 1.20 -42.43
CA ILE A 757 0.82 0.96 -41.37
C ILE A 757 -0.49 0.53 -42.05
N GLY A 758 -0.97 -0.66 -41.71
CA GLY A 758 -2.26 -1.18 -42.17
C GLY A 758 -3.44 -0.47 -41.50
N SER A 759 -4.67 -0.77 -41.94
CA SER A 759 -5.87 -0.15 -41.39
C SER A 759 -6.10 -0.52 -39.93
N GLY A 760 -6.57 0.43 -39.13
CA GLY A 760 -7.00 0.21 -37.74
C GLY A 760 -5.97 -0.51 -36.85
N PRO A 761 -4.67 -0.16 -36.85
CA PRO A 761 -3.63 -0.94 -36.15
C PRO A 761 -3.90 -1.07 -34.64
N PHE A 762 -4.61 -0.11 -34.05
CA PHE A 762 -5.01 -0.06 -32.64
C PHE A 762 -6.53 0.09 -32.48
N ALA A 763 -7.28 -0.40 -33.45
CA ALA A 763 -8.74 -0.44 -33.42
C ALA A 763 -9.29 -1.00 -32.10
N GLU A 764 -10.31 -0.38 -31.50
CA GLU A 764 -10.95 -0.86 -30.26
C GLU A 764 -10.05 -0.93 -29.01
N CYS A 765 -8.85 -0.34 -29.03
CA CYS A 765 -8.02 -0.21 -27.82
C CYS A 765 -8.60 0.85 -26.88
N LYS A 766 -9.57 0.44 -26.04
CA LYS A 766 -10.36 1.34 -25.17
C LYS A 766 -9.56 2.11 -24.13
N GLY A 767 -8.40 1.61 -23.71
CA GLY A 767 -7.49 2.35 -22.83
C GLY A 767 -6.61 3.37 -23.55
N LEU A 768 -6.48 3.28 -24.89
CA LEU A 768 -5.48 4.03 -25.65
C LEU A 768 -5.96 5.47 -25.84
N THR A 769 -5.20 6.41 -25.28
CA THR A 769 -5.53 7.84 -25.26
C THR A 769 -4.80 8.63 -26.34
N GLU A 770 -3.58 8.20 -26.69
CA GLU A 770 -2.71 8.86 -27.68
C GLU A 770 -1.77 7.87 -28.40
N ILE A 771 -1.40 8.23 -29.63
CA ILE A 771 -0.40 7.55 -30.47
C ILE A 771 0.67 8.57 -30.84
N LEU A 772 1.91 8.33 -30.44
CA LEU A 772 3.05 9.23 -30.60
C LEU A 772 4.07 8.67 -31.61
N LEU A 773 5.00 9.52 -32.04
CA LEU A 773 6.17 9.15 -32.85
C LEU A 773 7.44 9.52 -32.09
N THR A 774 8.49 8.70 -32.19
CA THR A 774 9.79 8.97 -31.55
C THR A 774 10.49 10.24 -32.05
N LYS A 775 10.29 10.59 -33.33
CA LYS A 775 10.71 11.84 -33.99
C LYS A 775 9.93 12.01 -35.31
N GLU A 776 10.21 13.05 -36.08
CA GLU A 776 9.61 13.25 -37.40
C GLU A 776 9.83 12.04 -38.32
N ASN A 777 8.73 11.53 -38.91
CA ASN A 777 8.73 10.39 -39.82
C ASN A 777 8.25 10.86 -41.21
N PRO A 778 8.92 10.44 -42.30
CA PRO A 778 8.60 10.92 -43.65
C PRO A 778 7.28 10.38 -44.23
N HIS A 779 6.66 9.38 -43.60
CA HIS A 779 5.45 8.71 -44.06
C HIS A 779 4.22 8.96 -43.18
N PHE A 780 4.42 9.28 -41.89
CA PHE A 780 3.36 9.47 -40.91
C PHE A 780 3.63 10.65 -39.99
N GLN A 781 2.56 11.21 -39.42
CA GLN A 781 2.65 12.21 -38.38
C GLN A 781 1.61 11.94 -37.28
N SER A 782 1.88 12.43 -36.08
CA SER A 782 0.92 12.47 -34.98
C SER A 782 0.56 13.92 -34.68
N ILE A 783 -0.73 14.23 -34.78
CA ILE A 783 -1.28 15.55 -34.45
C ILE A 783 -2.21 15.34 -33.25
N ASP A 784 -1.91 15.96 -32.12
CA ASP A 784 -2.67 15.83 -30.87
C ASP A 784 -2.91 14.37 -30.44
N GLY A 785 -1.91 13.50 -30.66
CA GLY A 785 -1.99 12.08 -30.32
C GLY A 785 -2.80 11.23 -31.31
N ILE A 786 -3.19 11.77 -32.47
CA ILE A 786 -3.95 11.08 -33.52
C ILE A 786 -3.04 10.84 -34.73
N LEU A 787 -3.11 9.63 -35.30
CA LEU A 787 -2.20 9.20 -36.37
C LEU A 787 -2.74 9.56 -37.76
N PHE A 788 -1.91 10.26 -38.55
CA PHE A 788 -2.18 10.65 -39.93
C PHE A 788 -1.06 10.21 -40.89
N THR A 789 -1.33 10.26 -42.19
CA THR A 789 -0.27 10.29 -43.21
C THR A 789 0.60 11.55 -43.08
N ALA A 790 1.84 11.51 -43.55
CA ALA A 790 2.78 12.64 -43.44
C ALA A 790 2.26 13.95 -44.07
N ASP A 791 1.38 13.88 -45.07
CA ASP A 791 0.75 15.06 -45.68
C ASP A 791 -0.52 15.55 -44.93
N GLY A 792 -0.96 14.81 -43.92
CA GLY A 792 -2.13 15.13 -43.07
C GLY A 792 -3.46 14.86 -43.76
N LYS A 793 -3.45 14.34 -45.00
CA LYS A 793 -4.66 14.19 -45.80
C LYS A 793 -5.51 12.99 -45.41
N THR A 794 -4.92 11.96 -44.80
CA THR A 794 -5.61 10.74 -44.39
C THR A 794 -5.45 10.51 -42.89
N LEU A 795 -6.57 10.42 -42.17
CA LEU A 795 -6.58 9.98 -40.78
C LEU A 795 -6.53 8.45 -40.73
N ILE A 796 -5.51 7.89 -40.08
CA ILE A 796 -5.24 6.45 -40.02
C ILE A 796 -5.87 5.82 -38.77
N GLN A 797 -5.64 6.44 -37.60
CA GLN A 797 -6.15 5.93 -36.33
C GLN A 797 -6.39 7.06 -35.33
N PHE A 798 -7.63 7.17 -34.86
CA PHE A 798 -8.06 7.88 -33.68
C PHE A 798 -8.02 6.92 -32.48
N PRO A 799 -7.42 7.29 -31.34
CA PRO A 799 -7.39 6.46 -30.14
C PRO A 799 -8.78 6.26 -29.55
N ALA A 800 -9.23 5.01 -29.37
CA ALA A 800 -10.60 4.72 -28.91
C ALA A 800 -10.90 5.18 -27.46
N GLY A 801 -9.86 5.31 -26.63
CA GLY A 801 -9.91 5.85 -25.28
C GLY A 801 -9.65 7.35 -25.18
N ASN A 802 -9.50 8.06 -26.30
CA ASN A 802 -9.30 9.51 -26.29
C ASN A 802 -10.47 10.20 -25.52
N PRO A 803 -10.21 11.11 -24.57
CA PRO A 803 -11.25 11.66 -23.72
C PRO A 803 -12.15 12.71 -24.40
N ALA A 804 -11.82 13.18 -25.60
CA ALA A 804 -12.53 14.27 -26.26
C ALA A 804 -13.94 13.84 -26.73
N PRO A 805 -15.04 14.45 -26.20
CA PRO A 805 -16.39 14.13 -26.63
C PRO A 805 -16.76 14.77 -27.97
N HIS A 806 -16.00 15.78 -28.40
CA HIS A 806 -16.22 16.52 -29.64
C HIS A 806 -14.88 16.64 -30.34
N TYR A 807 -14.84 16.35 -31.64
CA TYR A 807 -13.61 16.42 -32.42
C TYR A 807 -13.82 17.08 -33.76
N ALA A 808 -12.97 18.05 -34.10
CA ALA A 808 -12.94 18.69 -35.40
C ALA A 808 -11.75 18.19 -36.20
N LEU A 809 -12.02 17.62 -37.39
CA LEU A 809 -10.95 17.18 -38.28
C LEU A 809 -10.17 18.39 -38.81
N PRO A 810 -8.83 18.34 -38.88
CA PRO A 810 -8.03 19.39 -39.50
C PRO A 810 -8.48 19.70 -40.93
N SER A 811 -8.42 20.98 -41.33
CA SER A 811 -8.98 21.50 -42.59
C SER A 811 -8.32 20.95 -43.86
N ASN A 812 -7.17 20.27 -43.77
CA ASN A 812 -6.49 19.62 -44.88
C ASN A 812 -6.85 18.13 -45.03
N VAL A 813 -7.63 17.54 -44.11
CA VAL A 813 -8.03 16.14 -44.18
C VAL A 813 -9.00 15.94 -45.35
N THR A 814 -8.70 14.95 -46.19
CA THR A 814 -9.51 14.61 -47.37
C THR A 814 -10.10 13.19 -47.31
N HIS A 815 -9.49 12.30 -46.52
CA HIS A 815 -9.86 10.90 -46.41
C HIS A 815 -9.84 10.46 -44.94
N ILE A 816 -10.85 9.69 -44.53
CA ILE A 816 -10.87 8.97 -43.25
C ILE A 816 -10.64 7.50 -43.54
N GLY A 817 -9.57 6.94 -42.98
CA GLY A 817 -9.15 5.56 -43.25
C GLY A 817 -10.11 4.50 -42.73
N ASP A 818 -9.90 3.27 -43.18
CA ASP A 818 -10.63 2.10 -42.70
C ASP A 818 -10.38 1.92 -41.19
N SER A 819 -11.46 1.71 -40.44
CA SER A 819 -11.43 1.52 -38.97
C SER A 819 -10.78 2.65 -38.17
N ALA A 820 -10.72 3.86 -38.72
CA ALA A 820 -9.99 4.97 -38.12
C ALA A 820 -10.49 5.39 -36.72
N PHE A 821 -11.80 5.41 -36.48
CA PHE A 821 -12.44 5.78 -35.20
C PHE A 821 -13.09 4.58 -34.48
N ILE A 822 -12.86 3.36 -34.96
CA ILE A 822 -13.60 2.18 -34.51
C ILE A 822 -13.52 1.99 -32.98
N GLY A 823 -14.69 1.80 -32.36
CA GLY A 823 -14.82 1.55 -30.93
C GLY A 823 -14.61 2.76 -30.02
N SER A 824 -14.57 4.00 -30.55
CA SER A 824 -14.47 5.21 -29.71
C SER A 824 -15.61 5.27 -28.68
N GLN A 825 -15.25 5.46 -27.40
CA GLN A 825 -16.20 5.39 -26.29
C GLN A 825 -16.79 6.74 -25.87
N THR A 826 -16.15 7.82 -26.27
CA THR A 826 -16.39 9.18 -25.76
C THR A 826 -16.90 10.12 -26.84
N LEU A 827 -16.56 9.89 -28.11
CA LEU A 827 -16.88 10.76 -29.23
C LEU A 827 -18.40 10.83 -29.46
N ARG A 828 -18.99 11.99 -29.17
CA ARG A 828 -20.42 12.30 -29.32
C ARG A 828 -20.73 13.05 -30.60
N SER A 829 -19.82 13.90 -31.06
CA SER A 829 -19.94 14.56 -32.36
C SER A 829 -18.59 14.72 -33.03
N ILE A 830 -18.63 14.75 -34.36
CA ILE A 830 -17.46 14.96 -35.21
C ILE A 830 -17.77 16.03 -36.26
N TRP A 831 -16.84 16.95 -36.44
CA TRP A 831 -16.88 17.94 -37.51
C TRP A 831 -16.01 17.53 -38.69
N PHE A 832 -16.60 17.53 -39.88
CA PHE A 832 -15.92 17.26 -41.13
C PHE A 832 -15.70 18.57 -41.90
N PRO A 833 -14.47 18.92 -42.28
CA PRO A 833 -14.22 20.03 -43.19
C PRO A 833 -14.75 19.71 -44.60
N ASP A 834 -15.03 20.76 -45.38
CA ASP A 834 -15.44 20.67 -46.79
C ASP A 834 -14.32 20.11 -47.72
N THR A 835 -13.19 19.70 -47.16
CA THR A 835 -12.14 18.96 -47.86
C THR A 835 -12.34 17.45 -47.80
N VAL A 836 -13.16 16.93 -46.87
CA VAL A 836 -13.37 15.48 -46.73
C VAL A 836 -14.19 14.97 -47.90
N THR A 837 -13.61 14.07 -48.69
CA THR A 837 -14.23 13.49 -49.88
C THR A 837 -14.64 12.03 -49.68
N SER A 838 -14.01 11.32 -48.73
CA SER A 838 -14.34 9.92 -48.48
C SER A 838 -14.19 9.44 -47.02
N ILE A 839 -15.04 8.45 -46.66
CA ILE A 839 -15.03 7.73 -45.38
C ILE A 839 -14.85 6.23 -45.64
N GLY A 840 -13.83 5.64 -45.00
CA GLY A 840 -13.41 4.25 -45.14
C GLY A 840 -14.36 3.21 -44.51
N LYS A 841 -14.05 1.93 -44.72
CA LYS A 841 -14.80 0.79 -44.19
C LYS A 841 -14.75 0.80 -42.66
N SER A 842 -15.90 0.58 -42.02
CA SER A 842 -15.98 0.52 -40.54
C SER A 842 -15.34 1.70 -39.81
N ALA A 843 -15.19 2.86 -40.46
CA ALA A 843 -14.43 3.99 -39.94
C ALA A 843 -14.89 4.42 -38.55
N PHE A 844 -16.20 4.55 -38.33
CA PHE A 844 -16.84 4.90 -37.05
C PHE A 844 -17.58 3.71 -36.42
N SER A 845 -17.31 2.47 -36.86
CA SER A 845 -18.04 1.32 -36.34
C SER A 845 -17.88 1.20 -34.82
N GLY A 846 -18.96 0.96 -34.09
CA GLY A 846 -18.95 0.86 -32.63
C GLY A 846 -18.66 2.17 -31.87
N CYS A 847 -18.75 3.34 -32.52
CA CYS A 847 -18.73 4.63 -31.82
C CYS A 847 -20.04 4.84 -31.03
N THR A 848 -20.19 4.13 -29.92
CA THR A 848 -21.44 4.04 -29.16
C THR A 848 -21.90 5.36 -28.52
N ALA A 849 -21.02 6.36 -28.42
CA ALA A 849 -21.35 7.68 -27.90
C ALA A 849 -21.85 8.66 -28.97
N LEU A 850 -21.66 8.36 -30.26
CA LEU A 850 -21.92 9.29 -31.37
C LEU A 850 -23.42 9.55 -31.54
N GLU A 851 -23.86 10.81 -31.44
CA GLU A 851 -25.27 11.21 -31.34
C GLU A 851 -25.85 11.67 -32.68
N ALA A 852 -25.08 12.44 -33.46
CA ALA A 852 -25.43 12.96 -34.77
C ALA A 852 -24.20 13.13 -35.67
N VAL A 853 -24.40 13.05 -37.00
CA VAL A 853 -23.36 13.36 -37.99
C VAL A 853 -23.90 14.23 -39.12
N THR A 854 -23.11 15.24 -39.50
CA THR A 854 -23.37 16.07 -40.68
C THR A 854 -22.24 15.88 -41.68
N LEU A 855 -22.56 15.28 -42.82
CA LEU A 855 -21.60 14.93 -43.86
C LEU A 855 -21.46 16.10 -44.86
N PRO A 856 -20.23 16.54 -45.17
CA PRO A 856 -19.97 17.78 -45.90
C PRO A 856 -20.40 17.67 -47.37
N ALA A 857 -20.60 18.80 -48.04
CA ALA A 857 -21.04 18.82 -49.44
C ALA A 857 -20.00 18.20 -50.40
N SER A 858 -18.73 18.18 -50.00
CA SER A 858 -17.61 17.55 -50.70
C SER A 858 -17.61 16.02 -50.66
N ILE A 859 -18.39 15.41 -49.76
CA ILE A 859 -18.41 13.96 -49.62
C ILE A 859 -18.94 13.32 -50.89
N ASN A 860 -18.20 12.36 -51.43
CA ASN A 860 -18.60 11.63 -52.64
C ASN A 860 -18.52 10.10 -52.47
N LYS A 861 -17.92 9.59 -51.40
CA LYS A 861 -17.81 8.16 -51.12
C LYS A 861 -17.87 7.82 -49.63
N ILE A 862 -18.75 6.90 -49.24
CA ILE A 862 -18.81 6.32 -47.89
C ILE A 862 -18.84 4.80 -48.05
N GLN A 863 -17.92 4.09 -47.41
CA GLN A 863 -17.77 2.64 -47.59
C GLN A 863 -18.60 1.81 -46.60
N TRP A 864 -18.56 0.49 -46.78
CA TRP A 864 -19.31 -0.49 -46.02
C TRP A 864 -19.10 -0.36 -44.49
N ASN A 865 -20.19 -0.45 -43.73
CA ASN A 865 -20.22 -0.37 -42.26
C ASN A 865 -19.63 0.90 -41.64
N ALA A 866 -19.48 1.99 -42.40
CA ALA A 866 -18.77 3.18 -41.94
C ALA A 866 -19.27 3.75 -40.59
N PHE A 867 -20.56 3.61 -40.26
CA PHE A 867 -21.16 4.04 -38.98
C PHE A 867 -21.95 2.90 -38.29
N ALA A 868 -21.57 1.64 -38.53
CA ALA A 868 -22.27 0.51 -37.94
C ALA A 868 -22.17 0.51 -36.41
N ASN A 869 -23.19 -0.01 -35.71
CA ASN A 869 -23.26 -0.10 -34.24
C ASN A 869 -23.03 1.23 -33.49
N CYS A 870 -23.29 2.38 -34.13
CA CYS A 870 -23.36 3.68 -33.45
C CYS A 870 -24.72 3.80 -32.74
N THR A 871 -24.86 3.14 -31.60
CA THR A 871 -26.17 2.91 -30.96
C THR A 871 -26.91 4.17 -30.51
N LYS A 872 -26.20 5.28 -30.30
CA LYS A 872 -26.77 6.60 -29.98
C LYS A 872 -27.00 7.50 -31.19
N LEU A 873 -26.64 7.06 -32.40
CA LEU A 873 -26.76 7.89 -33.58
C LEU A 873 -28.23 7.98 -34.00
N THR A 874 -28.80 9.18 -33.86
CA THR A 874 -30.23 9.44 -34.13
C THR A 874 -30.46 10.23 -35.40
N SER A 875 -29.47 10.97 -35.88
CA SER A 875 -29.57 11.73 -37.13
C SER A 875 -28.29 11.71 -37.96
N ALA A 876 -28.45 11.54 -39.27
CA ALA A 876 -27.37 11.69 -40.25
C ALA A 876 -27.81 12.64 -41.38
N THR A 877 -27.12 13.76 -41.54
CA THR A 877 -27.43 14.78 -42.54
C THR A 877 -26.44 14.71 -43.70
N PHE A 878 -26.95 14.63 -44.92
CA PHE A 878 -26.17 14.59 -46.16
C PHE A 878 -26.32 15.90 -46.93
N LEU A 879 -25.25 16.68 -47.01
CA LEU A 879 -25.26 17.94 -47.78
C LEU A 879 -25.05 17.72 -49.29
N SER A 880 -24.32 16.65 -49.66
CA SER A 880 -24.12 16.26 -51.05
C SER A 880 -25.33 15.50 -51.64
N PRO A 881 -25.86 15.89 -52.81
CA PRO A 881 -26.95 15.16 -53.45
C PRO A 881 -26.51 13.81 -54.06
N ALA A 882 -25.22 13.64 -54.34
CA ALA A 882 -24.70 12.49 -55.08
C ALA A 882 -23.47 11.90 -54.37
N VAL A 883 -23.73 10.93 -53.49
CA VAL A 883 -22.69 10.19 -52.74
C VAL A 883 -22.75 8.71 -53.14
N ARG A 884 -21.58 8.09 -53.35
CA ARG A 884 -21.48 6.62 -53.48
C ARG A 884 -21.52 6.02 -52.08
N LEU A 885 -22.63 5.36 -51.75
CA LEU A 885 -22.88 4.76 -50.44
C LEU A 885 -22.63 3.25 -50.52
N GLY A 886 -21.81 2.73 -49.61
CA GLY A 886 -21.63 1.30 -49.38
C GLY A 886 -22.83 0.67 -48.68
N GLU A 887 -22.79 -0.65 -48.54
CA GLU A 887 -23.83 -1.42 -47.83
C GLU A 887 -23.68 -1.23 -46.30
N GLU A 888 -24.80 -1.39 -45.57
CA GLU A 888 -24.83 -1.47 -44.10
C GLU A 888 -24.20 -0.28 -43.34
N ILE A 889 -24.09 0.91 -43.96
CA ILE A 889 -23.44 2.10 -43.38
C ILE A 889 -23.89 2.37 -41.93
N PHE A 890 -25.19 2.26 -41.66
CA PHE A 890 -25.80 2.53 -40.35
C PHE A 890 -26.40 1.28 -39.71
N CYS A 891 -25.93 0.08 -40.08
CA CYS A 891 -26.42 -1.16 -39.48
C CYS A 891 -26.22 -1.16 -37.95
N GLY A 892 -27.22 -1.57 -37.17
CA GLY A 892 -27.15 -1.54 -35.70
C GLY A 892 -27.26 -0.15 -35.05
N CYS A 893 -27.49 0.92 -35.82
CA CYS A 893 -27.92 2.21 -35.27
C CYS A 893 -29.39 2.14 -34.82
N GLY A 894 -29.78 2.95 -33.84
CA GLY A 894 -31.15 3.01 -33.32
C GLY A 894 -32.16 3.60 -34.31
N SER A 895 -33.18 4.31 -33.81
CA SER A 895 -34.13 5.05 -34.65
C SER A 895 -33.45 6.24 -35.37
N LEU A 896 -32.80 5.95 -36.49
CA LEU A 896 -32.05 6.92 -37.30
C LEU A 896 -32.96 7.66 -38.29
N THR A 897 -32.87 8.99 -38.28
CA THR A 897 -33.43 9.86 -39.32
C THR A 897 -32.33 10.34 -40.26
N ILE A 898 -32.49 10.09 -41.56
CA ILE A 898 -31.58 10.55 -42.59
C ILE A 898 -32.15 11.81 -43.23
N SER A 899 -31.37 12.89 -43.28
CA SER A 899 -31.76 14.16 -43.88
C SER A 899 -30.94 14.44 -45.14
N GLY A 900 -31.57 14.95 -46.19
CA GLY A 900 -30.87 15.30 -47.43
C GLY A 900 -31.77 15.93 -48.49
N ARG A 901 -31.18 16.28 -49.64
CA ARG A 901 -31.95 16.80 -50.78
C ARG A 901 -32.90 15.72 -51.34
N PRO A 902 -34.10 16.08 -51.83
CA PRO A 902 -34.94 15.16 -52.59
C PRO A 902 -34.21 14.58 -53.80
N ASN A 903 -34.52 13.33 -54.15
CA ASN A 903 -33.90 12.51 -55.19
C ASN A 903 -32.38 12.26 -55.01
N SER A 904 -31.84 12.46 -53.80
CA SER A 904 -30.43 12.23 -53.50
C SER A 904 -30.08 10.76 -53.27
N SER A 905 -28.78 10.44 -53.29
CA SER A 905 -28.27 9.13 -52.85
C SER A 905 -28.73 8.78 -51.42
N ALA A 906 -28.82 9.77 -50.54
CA ALA A 906 -29.24 9.59 -49.14
C ALA A 906 -30.72 9.19 -49.04
N GLU A 907 -31.61 9.79 -49.84
CA GLU A 907 -33.03 9.40 -49.89
C GLU A 907 -33.19 7.96 -50.37
N ARG A 908 -32.45 7.57 -51.41
CA ARG A 908 -32.48 6.20 -51.93
C ARG A 908 -32.03 5.20 -50.86
N TYR A 909 -30.90 5.46 -50.22
CA TYR A 909 -30.37 4.62 -49.15
C TYR A 909 -31.36 4.51 -47.97
N ALA A 910 -31.97 5.62 -47.55
CA ALA A 910 -32.95 5.63 -46.47
C ALA A 910 -34.16 4.75 -46.79
N LYS A 911 -34.67 4.80 -48.03
CA LYS A 911 -35.77 3.94 -48.49
C LYS A 911 -35.39 2.46 -48.55
N GLU A 912 -34.23 2.15 -49.11
CA GLU A 912 -33.73 0.77 -49.24
C GLU A 912 -33.52 0.10 -47.86
N ASN A 913 -33.08 0.88 -46.87
CA ASN A 913 -32.77 0.39 -45.51
C ASN A 913 -33.86 0.71 -44.47
N ARG A 914 -35.03 1.22 -44.89
CA ARG A 914 -36.18 1.56 -44.03
C ARG A 914 -35.90 2.57 -42.91
N HIS A 915 -35.00 3.51 -43.14
CA HIS A 915 -34.80 4.66 -42.25
C HIS A 915 -35.82 5.77 -42.54
N ALA A 916 -36.14 6.59 -41.53
CA ALA A 916 -36.94 7.79 -41.73
C ALA A 916 -36.13 8.78 -42.60
N PHE A 917 -36.78 9.41 -43.58
CA PHE A 917 -36.14 10.40 -44.44
C PHE A 917 -36.79 11.78 -44.30
N HIS A 918 -35.97 12.80 -44.04
CA HIS A 918 -36.38 14.20 -43.94
C HIS A 918 -35.79 15.02 -45.11
N ALA A 919 -36.66 15.59 -45.96
CA ALA A 919 -36.26 16.36 -47.12
C ALA A 919 -35.87 17.81 -46.76
N LEU A 920 -34.67 18.24 -47.15
CA LEU A 920 -34.20 19.62 -46.96
C LEU A 920 -34.49 20.50 -48.20
N ARG A 921 -35.15 21.66 -48.04
CA ARG A 921 -35.39 22.64 -49.14
C ARG A 921 -34.26 23.67 -49.24
N GLY A 922 -34.17 24.38 -50.38
CA GLY A 922 -33.03 25.23 -50.73
C GLY A 922 -32.61 26.28 -49.68
N SER A 923 -33.56 26.96 -49.04
CA SER A 923 -33.31 27.91 -47.94
C SER A 923 -33.05 27.25 -46.58
N ASP A 924 -33.51 26.01 -46.41
CA ASP A 924 -33.32 25.23 -45.18
C ASP A 924 -31.89 24.72 -45.06
N LEU A 925 -31.19 24.46 -46.18
CA LEU A 925 -29.79 23.99 -46.15
C LEU A 925 -28.83 25.02 -45.55
N GLU A 926 -28.93 26.31 -45.85
CA GLU A 926 -27.98 27.32 -45.33
C GLU A 926 -28.31 27.71 -43.88
N HIS A 927 -29.59 27.90 -43.56
CA HIS A 927 -30.01 28.27 -42.21
C HIS A 927 -29.98 27.09 -41.22
N GLU A 928 -30.34 25.86 -41.58
CA GLU A 928 -30.20 24.72 -40.66
C GLU A 928 -28.75 24.32 -40.43
N THR A 929 -27.87 24.47 -41.43
CA THR A 929 -26.43 24.22 -41.23
C THR A 929 -25.84 25.20 -40.23
N LEU A 930 -26.16 26.50 -40.33
CA LEU A 930 -25.70 27.50 -39.35
C LEU A 930 -26.34 27.32 -37.98
N LYS A 931 -27.67 27.11 -37.91
CA LYS A 931 -28.41 26.91 -36.64
C LYS A 931 -27.95 25.67 -35.89
N THR A 932 -27.73 24.57 -36.60
CA THR A 932 -27.20 23.33 -36.03
C THR A 932 -25.76 23.53 -35.57
N ARG A 933 -24.90 24.14 -36.42
CA ARG A 933 -23.51 24.48 -36.07
C ARG A 933 -23.42 25.36 -34.83
N LEU A 934 -24.31 26.34 -34.67
CA LEU A 934 -24.33 27.20 -33.49
C LEU A 934 -24.73 26.44 -32.22
N LYS A 935 -25.79 25.62 -32.26
CA LYS A 935 -26.21 24.80 -31.11
C LYS A 935 -25.13 23.79 -30.70
N GLU A 936 -24.52 23.10 -31.65
CA GLU A 936 -23.50 22.07 -31.40
C GLU A 936 -22.21 22.64 -30.81
N LEU A 937 -21.84 23.87 -31.20
CA LEU A 937 -20.70 24.59 -30.63
C LEU A 937 -21.00 25.19 -29.24
N GLY A 938 -22.21 25.02 -28.72
CA GLY A 938 -22.62 25.54 -27.41
C GLY A 938 -23.01 27.02 -27.43
N PHE A 939 -23.43 27.55 -28.58
CA PHE A 939 -23.99 28.89 -28.68
C PHE A 939 -25.51 28.89 -28.51
N GLN A 940 -25.99 29.76 -27.64
CA GLN A 940 -27.36 30.24 -27.60
C GLN A 940 -27.43 31.48 -28.49
N TYR A 941 -28.42 31.53 -29.38
CA TYR A 941 -28.51 32.57 -30.40
C TYR A 941 -29.96 32.96 -30.69
N GLU A 942 -30.13 34.15 -31.25
CA GLU A 942 -31.40 34.68 -31.75
C GLU A 942 -31.28 34.99 -33.25
N VAL A 943 -32.35 34.71 -34.00
CA VAL A 943 -32.43 34.98 -35.44
C VAL A 943 -33.60 35.93 -35.70
N ALA A 944 -33.33 37.09 -36.28
CA ALA A 944 -34.33 38.00 -36.85
C ALA A 944 -34.11 38.13 -38.37
N GLU A 945 -35.02 38.81 -39.09
CA GLU A 945 -35.10 38.78 -40.57
C GLU A 945 -33.77 38.92 -41.32
N ASN A 946 -32.78 39.67 -40.79
CA ASN A 946 -31.45 39.83 -41.39
C ASN A 946 -30.29 39.77 -40.38
N THR A 947 -30.50 39.27 -39.15
CA THR A 947 -29.47 39.26 -38.10
C THR A 947 -29.44 37.94 -37.34
N VAL A 948 -28.25 37.42 -37.08
CA VAL A 948 -27.98 36.27 -36.22
C VAL A 948 -27.11 36.74 -35.07
N THR A 949 -27.70 36.82 -33.87
CA THR A 949 -27.04 37.33 -32.67
C THR A 949 -26.66 36.18 -31.73
N ILE A 950 -25.40 36.09 -31.31
CA ILE A 950 -24.99 35.19 -30.22
C ILE A 950 -25.40 35.81 -28.90
N VAL A 951 -26.28 35.14 -28.16
CA VAL A 951 -26.77 35.61 -26.86
C VAL A 951 -25.91 35.07 -25.72
N LYS A 952 -25.43 33.82 -25.83
CA LYS A 952 -24.58 33.20 -24.81
C LYS A 952 -23.74 32.06 -25.37
N TYR A 953 -22.50 31.94 -24.91
CA TYR A 953 -21.64 30.80 -25.15
C TYR A 953 -21.55 29.94 -23.87
N THR A 954 -21.89 28.66 -23.99
CA THR A 954 -21.83 27.68 -22.89
C THR A 954 -20.81 26.57 -23.17
N GLY A 955 -20.03 26.67 -24.24
CA GLY A 955 -18.95 25.73 -24.53
C GLY A 955 -17.72 25.95 -23.62
N ASN A 956 -16.76 25.03 -23.69
CA ASN A 956 -15.53 25.03 -22.86
C ASN A 956 -14.24 24.99 -23.71
N ALA A 957 -14.33 25.34 -25.01
CA ALA A 957 -13.19 25.27 -25.91
C ALA A 957 -12.15 26.36 -25.60
N ALA A 958 -10.87 26.00 -25.69
CA ALA A 958 -9.77 26.96 -25.54
C ALA A 958 -9.65 27.93 -26.74
N ALA A 959 -10.17 27.55 -27.91
CA ALA A 959 -10.25 28.41 -29.09
C ALA A 959 -11.64 28.28 -29.73
N VAL A 960 -12.24 29.40 -30.12
CA VAL A 960 -13.61 29.44 -30.66
C VAL A 960 -13.63 30.15 -32.01
N GLU A 961 -14.16 29.47 -33.03
CA GLU A 961 -14.41 30.06 -34.34
C GLU A 961 -15.91 30.34 -34.51
N LEU A 962 -16.27 31.61 -34.67
CA LEU A 962 -17.63 32.04 -34.95
C LEU A 962 -18.00 31.68 -36.40
N PRO A 963 -19.04 30.86 -36.62
CA PRO A 963 -19.44 30.48 -37.97
C PRO A 963 -19.80 31.69 -38.84
N ASN A 964 -19.37 31.67 -40.11
CA ASN A 964 -19.78 32.66 -41.10
C ASN A 964 -21.32 32.72 -41.20
N GLY A 965 -21.86 33.94 -41.12
CA GLY A 965 -23.31 34.20 -41.04
C GLY A 965 -23.78 34.70 -39.66
N VAL A 966 -22.95 34.59 -38.62
CA VAL A 966 -23.17 35.35 -37.37
C VAL A 966 -22.90 36.83 -37.65
N THR A 967 -23.89 37.68 -37.36
CA THR A 967 -23.82 39.12 -37.61
C THR A 967 -23.58 39.93 -36.35
N ASP A 968 -23.97 39.42 -35.18
CA ASP A 968 -23.90 40.18 -33.94
C ASP A 968 -23.46 39.29 -32.77
N ILE A 969 -22.69 39.86 -31.85
CA ILE A 969 -22.43 39.28 -30.53
C ILE A 969 -23.18 40.12 -29.51
N GLY A 970 -24.08 39.48 -28.77
CA GLY A 970 -24.96 40.10 -27.78
C GLY A 970 -24.22 40.53 -26.50
N GLU A 971 -24.96 41.20 -25.64
CA GLU A 971 -24.48 41.61 -24.32
C GLU A 971 -24.11 40.39 -23.46
N GLU A 972 -22.95 40.45 -22.78
CA GLU A 972 -22.41 39.37 -21.93
C GLU A 972 -22.21 37.98 -22.58
N ALA A 973 -22.27 37.88 -23.91
CA ALA A 973 -22.36 36.59 -24.61
C ALA A 973 -21.24 35.58 -24.27
N PHE A 974 -20.02 36.03 -24.01
CA PHE A 974 -18.85 35.24 -23.62
C PHE A 974 -18.30 35.63 -22.24
N SER A 975 -19.05 36.35 -21.42
CA SER A 975 -18.58 36.82 -20.12
C SER A 975 -18.07 35.66 -19.24
N TRP A 976 -16.93 35.86 -18.58
CA TRP A 976 -16.23 34.94 -17.67
C TRP A 976 -15.76 33.60 -18.25
N GLN A 977 -15.48 33.54 -19.56
CA GLN A 977 -14.89 32.35 -20.18
C GLN A 977 -13.37 32.29 -19.94
N LEU A 978 -12.96 31.93 -18.72
CA LEU A 978 -11.56 31.95 -18.26
C LEU A 978 -10.61 31.04 -19.06
N GLY A 979 -11.13 29.94 -19.61
CA GLY A 979 -10.36 28.99 -20.42
C GLY A 979 -10.20 29.38 -21.89
N LEU A 980 -10.88 30.44 -22.35
CA LEU A 980 -10.89 30.87 -23.74
C LEU A 980 -9.62 31.67 -24.06
N ALA A 981 -8.75 31.11 -24.90
CA ALA A 981 -7.46 31.66 -25.29
C ALA A 981 -7.46 32.36 -26.66
N ALA A 982 -8.36 31.96 -27.58
CA ALA A 982 -8.48 32.57 -28.90
C ALA A 982 -9.93 32.62 -29.42
N VAL A 983 -10.28 33.67 -30.16
CA VAL A 983 -11.56 33.79 -30.87
C VAL A 983 -11.31 34.27 -32.30
N THR A 984 -11.84 33.52 -33.27
CA THR A 984 -11.88 33.90 -34.68
C THR A 984 -13.30 34.38 -35.01
N PHE A 985 -13.44 35.63 -35.46
CA PHE A 985 -14.72 36.25 -35.73
C PHE A 985 -15.25 35.93 -37.14
N SER A 986 -16.57 35.90 -37.30
CA SER A 986 -17.26 35.75 -38.59
C SER A 986 -17.05 36.99 -39.46
N GLU A 987 -16.73 36.81 -40.74
CA GLU A 987 -16.62 37.92 -41.72
C GLU A 987 -17.95 38.69 -41.90
N SER A 988 -19.07 38.10 -41.49
CA SER A 988 -20.39 38.74 -41.50
C SER A 988 -20.67 39.60 -40.27
N LEU A 989 -19.73 39.71 -39.32
CA LEU A 989 -19.93 40.46 -38.08
C LEU A 989 -20.16 41.95 -38.36
N ARG A 990 -21.10 42.53 -37.60
CA ARG A 990 -21.54 43.93 -37.67
C ARG A 990 -21.46 44.62 -36.31
N LYS A 991 -21.63 43.90 -35.21
CA LYS A 991 -21.65 44.49 -33.87
C LYS A 991 -21.16 43.55 -32.78
N ILE A 992 -20.47 44.12 -31.78
CA ILE A 992 -20.13 43.48 -30.51
C ILE A 992 -20.82 44.25 -29.37
N GLY A 993 -21.61 43.55 -28.55
CA GLY A 993 -22.42 44.10 -27.48
C GLY A 993 -21.63 44.54 -26.24
N GLU A 994 -22.32 45.15 -25.28
CA GLU A 994 -21.73 45.56 -24.00
C GLU A 994 -21.33 44.33 -23.18
N TYR A 995 -20.21 44.40 -22.46
CA TYR A 995 -19.69 43.29 -21.64
C TYR A 995 -19.49 41.94 -22.37
N ALA A 996 -19.50 41.92 -23.71
CA ALA A 996 -19.57 40.69 -24.51
C ALA A 996 -18.51 39.64 -24.17
N PHE A 997 -17.29 40.03 -23.79
CA PHE A 997 -16.17 39.16 -23.40
C PHE A 997 -15.60 39.55 -22.03
N TRP A 998 -16.41 40.16 -21.17
CA TRP A 998 -15.96 40.63 -19.85
C TRP A 998 -15.34 39.50 -19.03
N GLY A 999 -14.10 39.67 -18.55
CA GLY A 999 -13.41 38.69 -17.70
C GLY A 999 -12.81 37.47 -18.41
N CYS A 1000 -12.73 37.46 -19.75
CA CYS A 1000 -12.06 36.41 -20.51
C CYS A 1000 -10.53 36.52 -20.42
N SER A 1001 -9.95 36.11 -19.30
CA SER A 1001 -8.53 36.33 -18.98
C SER A 1001 -7.53 35.56 -19.84
N GLY A 1002 -7.96 34.52 -20.57
CA GLY A 1002 -7.10 33.71 -21.44
C GLY A 1002 -6.81 34.33 -22.82
N LEU A 1003 -7.62 35.28 -23.28
CA LEU A 1003 -7.51 35.85 -24.63
C LEU A 1003 -6.22 36.64 -24.80
N THR A 1004 -5.44 36.35 -25.84
CA THR A 1004 -4.11 36.95 -26.07
C THR A 1004 -4.08 37.96 -27.21
N SER A 1005 -4.76 37.66 -28.32
CA SER A 1005 -4.85 38.54 -29.50
C SER A 1005 -6.22 38.46 -30.17
N ILE A 1006 -6.71 39.59 -30.70
CA ILE A 1006 -8.02 39.67 -31.38
C ILE A 1006 -7.87 40.45 -32.70
N SER A 1007 -8.52 39.96 -33.76
CA SER A 1007 -8.67 40.69 -35.02
C SER A 1007 -10.16 40.85 -35.35
N ILE A 1008 -10.63 42.10 -35.40
CA ILE A 1008 -12.02 42.42 -35.72
C ILE A 1008 -12.17 42.53 -37.25
N PRO A 1009 -13.14 41.82 -37.87
CA PRO A 1009 -13.28 41.77 -39.32
C PRO A 1009 -13.91 43.05 -39.87
N GLU A 1010 -13.53 43.39 -41.12
CA GLU A 1010 -14.05 44.54 -41.86
C GLU A 1010 -15.57 44.40 -42.05
N GLY A 1011 -16.31 45.48 -41.79
CA GLY A 1011 -17.78 45.49 -41.76
C GLY A 1011 -18.37 45.53 -40.35
N THR A 1012 -17.57 45.30 -39.31
CA THR A 1012 -17.98 45.53 -37.91
C THR A 1012 -18.08 47.03 -37.65
N ALA A 1013 -19.28 47.51 -37.29
CA ALA A 1013 -19.59 48.93 -37.13
C ALA A 1013 -19.37 49.48 -35.72
N SER A 1014 -19.60 48.66 -34.68
CA SER A 1014 -19.57 49.11 -33.28
C SER A 1014 -19.10 48.04 -32.30
N ILE A 1015 -18.41 48.49 -31.24
CA ILE A 1015 -17.99 47.72 -30.07
C ILE A 1015 -18.60 48.38 -28.83
N GLY A 1016 -19.37 47.63 -28.04
CA GLY A 1016 -20.10 48.12 -26.87
C GLY A 1016 -19.19 48.54 -25.70
N ALA A 1017 -19.79 49.21 -24.70
CA ALA A 1017 -19.11 49.57 -23.46
C ALA A 1017 -18.65 48.30 -22.71
N CYS A 1018 -17.47 48.36 -22.09
CA CYS A 1018 -16.88 47.25 -21.33
C CYS A 1018 -16.74 45.90 -22.10
N ALA A 1019 -16.82 45.89 -23.44
CA ALA A 1019 -16.91 44.66 -24.23
C ALA A 1019 -15.77 43.64 -23.97
N PHE A 1020 -14.55 44.08 -23.69
CA PHE A 1020 -13.38 43.26 -23.36
C PHE A 1020 -12.75 43.67 -22.02
N LEU A 1021 -13.57 44.19 -21.09
CA LEU A 1021 -13.12 44.58 -19.76
C LEU A 1021 -12.44 43.38 -19.05
N ALA A 1022 -11.30 43.60 -18.39
CA ALA A 1022 -10.57 42.60 -17.61
C ALA A 1022 -10.08 41.35 -18.38
N CYS A 1023 -9.84 41.45 -19.69
CA CYS A 1023 -9.12 40.45 -20.48
C CYS A 1023 -7.59 40.55 -20.26
N SER A 1024 -7.11 40.12 -19.10
CA SER A 1024 -5.75 40.40 -18.61
C SER A 1024 -4.59 39.89 -19.48
N SER A 1025 -4.77 38.83 -20.27
CA SER A 1025 -3.73 38.33 -21.19
C SER A 1025 -3.74 38.99 -22.57
N LEU A 1026 -4.71 39.88 -22.85
CA LEU A 1026 -4.91 40.46 -24.17
C LEU A 1026 -3.89 41.57 -24.42
N VAL A 1027 -2.98 41.34 -25.37
CA VAL A 1027 -1.84 42.23 -25.66
C VAL A 1027 -1.92 42.89 -27.05
N SER A 1028 -2.75 42.38 -27.97
CA SER A 1028 -2.92 42.98 -29.29
C SER A 1028 -4.36 42.90 -29.82
N VAL A 1029 -4.90 44.01 -30.31
CA VAL A 1029 -6.22 44.06 -30.97
C VAL A 1029 -6.10 44.78 -32.31
N GLN A 1030 -6.57 44.18 -33.39
CA GLN A 1030 -6.66 44.80 -34.72
C GLN A 1030 -8.10 45.27 -34.99
N LEU A 1031 -8.27 46.57 -35.28
CA LEU A 1031 -9.55 47.22 -35.53
C LEU A 1031 -9.62 47.77 -36.99
N PRO A 1032 -10.68 47.44 -37.75
CA PRO A 1032 -10.87 47.90 -39.11
C PRO A 1032 -11.45 49.33 -39.19
N GLU A 1033 -11.44 49.94 -40.38
CA GLU A 1033 -12.00 51.29 -40.60
C GLU A 1033 -13.51 51.35 -40.40
N SER A 1034 -14.20 50.23 -40.63
CA SER A 1034 -15.64 50.13 -40.44
C SER A 1034 -16.08 50.39 -38.99
N VAL A 1035 -15.21 50.22 -37.99
CA VAL A 1035 -15.54 50.48 -36.59
C VAL A 1035 -15.60 51.98 -36.36
N THR A 1036 -16.82 52.51 -36.29
CA THR A 1036 -17.08 53.95 -36.12
C THR A 1036 -17.44 54.31 -34.68
N GLN A 1037 -17.75 53.33 -33.82
CA GLN A 1037 -18.13 53.51 -32.42
C GLN A 1037 -17.43 52.48 -31.52
N ILE A 1038 -16.78 52.95 -30.45
CA ILE A 1038 -16.18 52.12 -29.39
C ILE A 1038 -16.69 52.66 -28.04
N GLY A 1039 -17.36 51.81 -27.26
CA GLY A 1039 -17.95 52.19 -25.98
C GLY A 1039 -16.92 52.46 -24.88
N GLU A 1040 -17.37 53.15 -23.83
CA GLU A 1040 -16.53 53.47 -22.68
C GLU A 1040 -15.98 52.19 -22.03
N PHE A 1041 -14.71 52.22 -21.62
CA PHE A 1041 -14.01 51.09 -20.97
C PHE A 1041 -13.97 49.76 -21.76
N ALA A 1042 -14.29 49.75 -23.07
CA ALA A 1042 -14.29 48.56 -23.91
C ALA A 1042 -13.02 47.68 -23.78
N PHE A 1043 -11.84 48.25 -23.55
CA PHE A 1043 -10.57 47.50 -23.37
C PHE A 1043 -9.85 47.81 -22.05
N GLN A 1044 -10.60 48.18 -21.00
CA GLN A 1044 -10.00 48.50 -19.70
C GLN A 1044 -9.50 47.23 -18.98
N ASN A 1045 -8.40 47.33 -18.22
CA ASN A 1045 -7.77 46.22 -17.49
C ASN A 1045 -7.34 45.02 -18.36
N CYS A 1046 -7.02 45.26 -19.63
CA CYS A 1046 -6.29 44.31 -20.48
C CYS A 1046 -4.78 44.33 -20.16
N GLY A 1047 -3.98 43.46 -20.80
CA GLY A 1047 -2.52 43.46 -20.67
C GLY A 1047 -1.85 44.74 -21.22
N ASP A 1048 -0.55 44.72 -21.54
CA ASP A 1048 0.15 45.84 -22.22
C ASP A 1048 -0.34 45.97 -23.68
N LEU A 1049 -1.60 46.38 -23.82
CA LEU A 1049 -2.39 46.27 -25.04
C LEU A 1049 -1.94 47.29 -26.09
N THR A 1050 -1.69 46.79 -27.30
CA THR A 1050 -1.49 47.59 -28.51
C THR A 1050 -2.69 47.46 -29.45
N ILE A 1051 -3.30 48.59 -29.82
CA ILE A 1051 -4.38 48.68 -30.80
C ILE A 1051 -3.78 48.97 -32.18
N PHE A 1052 -4.05 48.10 -33.15
CA PHE A 1052 -3.66 48.24 -34.54
C PHE A 1052 -4.84 48.74 -35.36
N GLY A 1053 -4.66 49.81 -36.14
CA GLY A 1053 -5.72 50.36 -36.98
C GLY A 1053 -5.18 51.43 -37.93
N LYS A 1054 -6.04 52.02 -38.77
CA LYS A 1054 -5.63 53.11 -39.66
C LYS A 1054 -5.50 54.43 -38.89
N SER A 1055 -4.48 55.24 -39.21
CA SER A 1055 -4.34 56.59 -38.67
C SER A 1055 -5.53 57.48 -39.06
N GLY A 1056 -6.04 58.26 -38.11
CA GLY A 1056 -7.24 59.09 -38.18
C GLY A 1056 -8.54 58.35 -37.86
N SER A 1057 -8.49 57.05 -37.54
CA SER A 1057 -9.68 56.24 -37.25
C SER A 1057 -10.22 56.44 -35.83
N THR A 1058 -11.46 55.98 -35.59
CA THR A 1058 -12.04 55.90 -34.24
C THR A 1058 -11.16 55.07 -33.29
N ALA A 1059 -10.42 54.08 -33.79
CA ALA A 1059 -9.49 53.28 -33.01
C ALA A 1059 -8.30 54.11 -32.47
N GLU A 1060 -7.71 54.99 -33.28
CA GLU A 1060 -6.62 55.88 -32.83
C GLU A 1060 -7.14 56.87 -31.79
N LYS A 1061 -8.31 57.46 -32.03
CA LYS A 1061 -8.93 58.40 -31.09
C LYS A 1061 -9.22 57.73 -29.74
N TYR A 1062 -9.80 56.54 -29.75
CA TYR A 1062 -10.10 55.77 -28.54
C TYR A 1062 -8.83 55.40 -27.77
N ALA A 1063 -7.77 54.96 -28.48
CA ALA A 1063 -6.50 54.62 -27.86
C ALA A 1063 -5.86 55.84 -27.18
N ALA A 1064 -5.89 57.01 -27.84
CA ALA A 1064 -5.37 58.27 -27.30
C ALA A 1064 -6.15 58.73 -26.06
N GLU A 1065 -7.48 58.65 -26.07
CA GLU A 1065 -8.35 59.05 -24.95
C GLU A 1065 -8.19 58.15 -23.71
N ASN A 1066 -7.79 56.89 -23.89
CA ASN A 1066 -7.65 55.90 -22.82
C ASN A 1066 -6.19 55.54 -22.48
N GLY A 1067 -5.21 56.22 -23.06
CA GLY A 1067 -3.78 56.01 -22.79
C GLY A 1067 -3.22 54.66 -23.25
N LEU A 1068 -3.81 54.04 -24.29
CA LEU A 1068 -3.38 52.77 -24.87
C LEU A 1068 -2.36 52.98 -26.01
N ARG A 1069 -1.49 51.99 -26.27
CA ARG A 1069 -0.56 52.06 -27.41
C ARG A 1069 -1.34 51.89 -28.72
N PHE A 1070 -1.04 52.74 -29.71
CA PHE A 1070 -1.61 52.65 -31.05
C PHE A 1070 -0.53 52.47 -32.11
N GLN A 1071 -0.77 51.60 -33.09
CA GLN A 1071 0.12 51.37 -34.24
C GLN A 1071 -0.66 51.37 -35.56
N GLY A 1072 -0.19 52.17 -36.53
CA GLY A 1072 -0.79 52.28 -37.86
C GLY A 1072 -0.64 50.99 -38.69
N SER A 1073 -1.72 50.49 -39.30
CA SER A 1073 -1.67 49.32 -40.18
C SER A 1073 -1.23 49.69 -41.61
N THR A 1074 -0.13 49.11 -42.10
CA THR A 1074 0.21 49.08 -43.52
C THR A 1074 -0.49 47.88 -44.19
N ARG A 1075 -1.24 48.14 -45.28
CA ARG A 1075 -1.99 47.16 -46.10
C ARG A 1075 -1.23 45.83 -46.32
N PRO A 1076 -1.83 44.64 -46.12
CA PRO A 1076 -1.14 43.37 -46.37
C PRO A 1076 -1.18 42.99 -47.87
N SER A 1077 -0.04 42.60 -48.43
CA SER A 1077 0.06 41.84 -49.69
C SER A 1077 0.40 40.39 -49.37
N SER A 1078 -0.56 39.49 -49.61
CA SER A 1078 -0.48 38.03 -49.82
C SER A 1078 0.62 37.20 -49.09
N PRO A 1079 0.26 36.15 -48.33
CA PRO A 1079 1.21 35.20 -47.77
C PRO A 1079 1.61 34.15 -48.82
N GLN A 1080 2.54 34.51 -49.70
CA GLN A 1080 3.49 33.61 -50.32
C GLN A 1080 4.84 34.32 -50.28
N GLU A 1081 5.86 33.62 -49.75
CA GLU A 1081 7.26 34.03 -49.56
C GLU A 1081 7.64 34.63 -48.19
N ALA A 1082 8.17 33.73 -47.34
CA ALA A 1082 9.27 33.89 -46.36
C ALA A 1082 9.01 32.87 -45.23
N GLY A 1083 9.85 31.89 -44.92
CA GLY A 1083 11.27 31.66 -45.19
C GLY A 1083 11.79 30.88 -43.99
#